data_AF-A0A847TEK8-F1
#
_entry.id   AF-A0A847TEK8-F1
#
_cell.length_a   1.000
_cell.length_b   1.000
_cell.length_c   1.000
_cell.angle_alpha   90.00
_cell.angle_beta   90.00
_cell.angle_gamma   90.00
#
_symmetry.space_group_name_H-M   'P 1'
#
loop_
_entity.id
_entity.type
_entity.pdbx_description
1 polymer ?
#
loop_
_entity_poly.entity_id
_entity_poly.type
_entity_poly.pdbx_seq_one_letter_code
_entity_poly.pdbx_strand_id
1 'polypeptide(L)'
;MPQPDHTNTIFHLAADFINHTHRHIFLTGKAGTGKTTFLKYIREHTRKNTVVVAPTGVAAINAGGVTMHSFFQLPFGPFIPGTKRGFGMDEISSTDKHSLFRNIRFTNDKKVLLQEMELLIIDEVSMVRCDMLDAIDVILRHFRNKPLLPFGGVQVLFIGDLYQLPPVVPDAEWRLLSEYYNSTFFFASKVIEQAPPLYIELKKIYRQNEQLFIDVLNRVRNNEVLHEDLQLLNERYQPHFTGEDEEYIVLTTHNRKADEINARRLADMPGKVYRFEGKIEGDFSDKALPTELLLQLKVGAQVMFLKNDLAQPRRYYNGKIATVKEIDDDEIVLVLAGSHEELKLGKETWRNIRYSYNAEENSIEEEEIGSFTQFPIRLAWAITIHKSQGLTFERAIIDAGYAFAPGQVYVALSRCTSLEGLVLHSRIGHGSIKTDRQVIEFAEKENEPNELVVLLEMERKKFQATSLLQLFDWYRMQATVRTHAVWIQDKKVPDFDAALTLSRQLSTKVDQQQEVAAKFVLQLHQLLDTAVQTGEMEQLQQRVNKAIGYFTQSIYEDLIAPLQAHITAVKKAKSKKYLLQLMALEADFWNKLRHVWEVSYADLVFTTGLKDYTRLRDAEAAAAAAPITAAKEKAAKGKVEKGSSRRGTLELYLAGKSIADIATARQLAIGTIESHLAQCIEAGEMEIGRFVSEKTMRLILKHIGELGATAAGPIKERVGDAASFAEIRVVQWYLKKKQEEQIMNG
;
A
#
# COMPACT_ATOMS: atom_id res chain seq x y z
N MET A 1 -21.87 -3.73 1.58
CA MET A 1 -21.65 -2.36 1.07
C MET A 1 -22.89 -1.95 0.29
N PRO A 2 -23.32 -0.67 0.29
CA PRO A 2 -24.31 -0.25 -0.70
C PRO A 2 -23.73 -0.52 -2.09
N GLN A 3 -24.53 -1.10 -2.99
CA GLN A 3 -24.11 -1.26 -4.38
C GLN A 3 -23.79 0.12 -4.98
N PRO A 4 -22.82 0.20 -5.90
CA PRO A 4 -22.58 1.44 -6.62
C PRO A 4 -23.88 1.89 -7.27
N ASP A 5 -24.07 3.21 -7.26
CA ASP A 5 -25.23 3.84 -7.87
C ASP A 5 -25.17 3.64 -9.39
N HIS A 6 -25.91 2.65 -9.88
CA HIS A 6 -25.96 2.26 -11.30
C HIS A 6 -26.41 3.40 -12.23
N THR A 7 -26.95 4.49 -11.70
CA THR A 7 -27.30 5.68 -12.48
C THR A 7 -26.10 6.60 -12.74
N ASN A 8 -24.97 6.40 -12.07
CA ASN A 8 -23.78 7.23 -12.20
C ASN A 8 -22.89 6.74 -13.34
N THR A 9 -23.22 7.15 -14.57
CA THR A 9 -22.52 6.72 -15.80
C THR A 9 -21.03 7.08 -15.79
N ILE A 10 -20.65 8.25 -15.28
CA ILE A 10 -19.24 8.69 -15.20
C ILE A 10 -18.43 7.78 -14.26
N PHE A 11 -19.03 7.36 -13.13
CA PHE A 11 -18.39 6.42 -12.22
C PHE A 11 -18.07 5.09 -12.93
N HIS A 12 -19.02 4.51 -13.65
CA HIS A 12 -18.80 3.26 -14.37
C HIS A 12 -17.80 3.42 -15.52
N LEU A 13 -17.89 4.53 -16.27
CA LEU A 13 -16.95 4.82 -17.36
C LEU A 13 -15.50 4.93 -16.86
N ALA A 14 -15.28 5.63 -15.74
CA ALA A 14 -13.96 5.70 -15.11
C ALA A 14 -13.46 4.31 -14.68
N ALA A 15 -14.34 3.46 -14.15
CA ALA A 15 -13.98 2.10 -13.76
C ALA A 15 -13.61 1.24 -14.98
N ASP A 16 -14.30 1.40 -16.10
CA ASP A 16 -14.00 0.69 -17.34
C ASP A 16 -12.65 1.12 -17.91
N PHE A 17 -12.30 2.41 -17.89
CA PHE A 17 -10.95 2.85 -18.24
C PHE A 17 -9.88 2.19 -17.36
N ILE A 18 -10.11 2.09 -16.05
CA ILE A 18 -9.18 1.41 -15.14
C ILE A 18 -9.05 -0.06 -15.47
N ASN A 19 -10.15 -0.78 -15.72
CA ASN A 19 -10.08 -2.22 -15.90
C ASN A 19 -9.68 -2.65 -17.31
N HIS A 20 -9.96 -1.83 -18.32
CA HIS A 20 -9.87 -2.23 -19.72
C HIS A 20 -8.89 -1.39 -20.56
N THR A 21 -8.11 -0.51 -19.94
CA THR A 21 -7.09 0.29 -20.66
C THR A 21 -5.76 0.38 -19.89
N HIS A 22 -4.71 0.94 -20.50
CA HIS A 22 -3.48 1.37 -19.81
C HIS A 22 -3.46 2.88 -19.50
N ARG A 23 -4.58 3.60 -19.73
CA ARG A 23 -4.63 5.05 -19.64
C ARG A 23 -4.52 5.50 -18.18
N HIS A 24 -3.60 6.42 -17.89
CA HIS A 24 -3.58 7.07 -16.58
C HIS A 24 -4.85 7.91 -16.40
N ILE A 25 -5.43 7.89 -15.21
CA ILE A 25 -6.66 8.65 -14.92
C ILE A 25 -6.40 9.56 -13.74
N PHE A 26 -6.85 10.81 -13.85
CA PHE A 26 -7.04 11.70 -12.73
C PHE A 26 -8.55 11.78 -12.45
N LEU A 27 -8.97 11.08 -11.40
CA LEU A 27 -10.33 11.08 -10.92
C LEU A 27 -10.49 12.14 -9.84
N THR A 28 -11.31 13.13 -10.14
CA THR A 28 -11.63 14.22 -9.23
C THR A 28 -13.13 14.32 -8.99
N GLY A 29 -13.52 15.30 -8.20
CA GLY A 29 -14.89 15.61 -7.90
C GLY A 29 -14.99 16.44 -6.65
N LYS A 30 -16.10 17.14 -6.53
CA LYS A 30 -16.44 17.97 -5.37
C LYS A 30 -16.45 17.14 -4.07
N ALA A 31 -16.50 17.83 -2.94
CA ALA A 31 -16.72 17.17 -1.65
C ALA A 31 -17.99 16.30 -1.70
N GLY A 32 -17.91 15.06 -1.20
CA GLY A 32 -19.09 14.19 -1.12
C GLY A 32 -19.54 13.52 -2.42
N THR A 33 -18.73 13.50 -3.48
CA THR A 33 -19.10 12.87 -4.77
C THR A 33 -18.78 11.38 -4.89
N GLY A 34 -18.27 10.75 -3.81
CA GLY A 34 -18.05 9.30 -3.77
C GLY A 34 -16.65 8.82 -4.19
N LYS A 35 -15.62 9.68 -4.22
CA LYS A 35 -14.22 9.31 -4.56
C LYS A 35 -13.69 8.11 -3.76
N THR A 36 -13.84 8.12 -2.44
CA THR A 36 -13.42 6.99 -1.58
C THR A 36 -14.23 5.72 -1.86
N THR A 37 -15.51 5.85 -2.25
CA THR A 37 -16.34 4.73 -2.68
C THR A 37 -15.83 4.15 -4.00
N PHE A 38 -15.41 5.00 -4.95
CA PHE A 38 -14.77 4.57 -6.19
C PHE A 38 -13.48 3.79 -5.95
N LEU A 39 -12.59 4.30 -5.10
CA LEU A 39 -11.35 3.60 -4.72
C LEU A 39 -11.64 2.17 -4.22
N LYS A 40 -12.61 2.04 -3.32
CA LYS A 40 -13.00 0.73 -2.77
C LYS A 40 -13.59 -0.19 -3.83
N TYR A 41 -14.44 0.35 -4.70
CA TYR A 41 -15.00 -0.40 -5.82
C TYR A 41 -13.90 -0.96 -6.73
N ILE A 42 -12.92 -0.14 -7.13
CA ILE A 42 -11.80 -0.59 -7.96
C ILE A 42 -10.99 -1.67 -7.24
N ARG A 43 -10.64 -1.50 -5.97
CA ARG A 43 -9.91 -2.54 -5.21
C ARG A 43 -10.63 -3.88 -5.18
N GLU A 44 -11.96 -3.87 -5.09
CA GLU A 44 -12.78 -5.09 -4.99
C GLU A 44 -13.06 -5.75 -6.35
N HIS A 45 -13.08 -4.96 -7.44
CA HIS A 45 -13.56 -5.44 -8.76
C HIS A 45 -12.48 -5.47 -9.85
N THR A 46 -11.32 -4.86 -9.62
CA THR A 46 -10.22 -4.92 -10.57
C THR A 46 -9.51 -6.27 -10.50
N ARG A 47 -9.10 -6.77 -11.67
CA ARG A 47 -8.23 -7.96 -11.76
C ARG A 47 -6.75 -7.60 -11.83
N LYS A 48 -6.44 -6.30 -11.87
CA LYS A 48 -5.07 -5.82 -11.99
C LYS A 48 -4.33 -5.98 -10.67
N ASN A 49 -3.06 -6.32 -10.77
CA ASN A 49 -2.15 -6.31 -9.62
C ASN A 49 -1.99 -4.87 -9.10
N THR A 50 -2.72 -4.57 -8.02
CA THR A 50 -2.99 -3.21 -7.57
C THR A 50 -2.27 -2.89 -6.27
N VAL A 51 -1.68 -1.70 -6.20
CA VAL A 51 -1.11 -1.13 -4.98
C VAL A 51 -1.78 0.21 -4.72
N VAL A 52 -2.17 0.44 -3.46
CA VAL A 52 -2.74 1.72 -3.04
C VAL A 52 -1.74 2.46 -2.14
N VAL A 53 -1.44 3.70 -2.51
CA VAL A 53 -0.59 4.59 -1.75
C VAL A 53 -1.28 5.92 -1.46
N ALA A 54 -0.86 6.58 -0.39
CA ALA A 54 -1.27 7.94 -0.05
C ALA A 54 -0.08 8.76 0.49
N PRO A 55 -0.16 10.11 0.49
CA PRO A 55 0.94 10.97 0.96
C PRO A 55 1.14 10.92 2.48
N THR A 56 0.08 10.70 3.27
CA THR A 56 0.12 10.71 4.74
C THR A 56 -0.32 9.38 5.35
N GLY A 57 0.09 9.11 6.59
CA GLY A 57 -0.24 7.86 7.29
C GLY A 57 -1.74 7.64 7.51
N VAL A 58 -2.46 8.69 7.93
CA VAL A 58 -3.92 8.62 8.13
C VAL A 58 -4.65 8.41 6.81
N ALA A 59 -4.24 9.10 5.73
CA ALA A 59 -4.82 8.88 4.40
C ALA A 59 -4.57 7.45 3.91
N ALA A 60 -3.36 6.92 4.12
CA ALA A 60 -3.02 5.54 3.75
C ALA A 60 -3.91 4.53 4.47
N ILE A 61 -4.07 4.67 5.80
CA ILE A 61 -4.94 3.78 6.58
C ILE A 61 -6.40 3.87 6.12
N ASN A 62 -6.90 5.07 5.84
CA ASN A 62 -8.28 5.28 5.40
C ASN A 62 -8.54 4.74 3.98
N ALA A 63 -7.57 4.86 3.09
CA ALA A 63 -7.58 4.24 1.76
C ALA A 63 -7.36 2.71 1.83
N GLY A 64 -6.93 2.21 2.99
CA GLY A 64 -6.51 0.84 3.24
C GLY A 64 -5.30 0.43 2.41
N GLY A 65 -4.35 1.34 2.26
CA GLY A 65 -3.06 1.16 1.59
C GLY A 65 -1.90 1.53 2.51
N VAL A 66 -0.77 1.92 1.91
CA VAL A 66 0.45 2.33 2.63
C VAL A 66 0.87 3.74 2.25
N THR A 67 1.81 4.35 2.97
CA THR A 67 2.34 5.65 2.55
C THR A 67 3.25 5.51 1.34
N MET A 68 3.21 6.45 0.39
CA MET A 68 4.11 6.44 -0.77
C MET A 68 5.59 6.46 -0.37
N HIS A 69 5.92 7.17 0.72
CA HIS A 69 7.26 7.21 1.30
C HIS A 69 7.73 5.82 1.73
N SER A 70 6.91 5.08 2.48
CA SER A 70 7.26 3.72 2.93
C SER A 70 7.32 2.73 1.77
N PHE A 71 6.41 2.82 0.80
CA PHE A 71 6.34 1.88 -0.32
C PHE A 71 7.51 2.03 -1.27
N PHE A 72 7.87 3.25 -1.64
CA PHE A 72 8.93 3.54 -2.61
C PHE A 72 10.28 3.91 -1.96
N GLN A 73 10.37 3.96 -0.62
CA GLN A 73 11.54 4.47 0.11
C GLN A 73 11.96 5.87 -0.37
N LEU A 74 10.98 6.76 -0.52
CA LEU A 74 11.20 8.12 -1.01
C LEU A 74 11.94 8.98 0.03
N PRO A 75 12.80 9.92 -0.41
CA PRO A 75 13.38 10.91 0.49
C PRO A 75 12.29 11.83 1.05
N PHE A 76 12.52 12.36 2.26
CA PHE A 76 11.64 13.38 2.85
C PHE A 76 11.94 14.80 2.33
N GLY A 77 13.15 15.04 1.82
CA GLY A 77 13.55 16.30 1.20
C GLY A 77 13.32 16.33 -0.31
N PRO A 78 13.56 17.47 -0.98
CA PRO A 78 13.27 17.64 -2.39
C PRO A 78 14.06 16.69 -3.29
N PHE A 79 13.37 16.15 -4.30
CA PHE A 79 13.96 15.39 -5.38
C PHE A 79 14.27 16.31 -6.57
N ILE A 80 15.48 16.22 -7.12
CA ILE A 80 15.88 16.97 -8.32
C ILE A 80 16.19 16.00 -9.47
N PRO A 81 15.60 16.18 -10.66
CA PRO A 81 15.87 15.31 -11.82
C PRO A 81 17.30 15.43 -12.36
N GLY A 82 17.93 16.59 -12.19
CA GLY A 82 19.29 16.88 -12.67
C GLY A 82 20.41 16.46 -11.71
N THR A 83 21.65 16.61 -12.15
CA THR A 83 22.85 16.47 -11.31
C THR A 83 23.09 17.77 -10.57
N LYS A 84 23.41 17.73 -9.27
CA LYS A 84 23.77 18.93 -8.50
C LYS A 84 24.87 19.72 -9.21
N ARG A 85 24.58 20.97 -9.59
CA ARG A 85 25.56 21.93 -10.09
C ARG A 85 26.08 22.75 -8.90
N GLY A 86 27.13 22.28 -8.25
CA GLY A 86 27.82 23.09 -7.23
C GLY A 86 28.65 22.27 -6.24
N PHE A 87 29.92 22.66 -6.07
CA PHE A 87 30.71 22.37 -4.86
C PHE A 87 30.48 23.54 -3.90
N GLY A 88 29.50 23.43 -3.00
CA GLY A 88 29.16 24.50 -2.05
C GLY A 88 28.16 24.03 -1.00
N MET A 89 28.29 24.58 0.21
CA MET A 89 27.46 24.32 1.38
C MET A 89 26.00 24.76 1.14
N ASP A 90 25.17 23.90 0.56
CA ASP A 90 23.72 24.06 0.65
C ASP A 90 23.27 23.54 2.03
N GLU A 91 22.66 24.39 2.85
CA GLU A 91 22.03 23.99 4.13
C GLU A 91 20.88 22.98 3.93
N ILE A 92 20.38 22.83 2.70
CA ILE A 92 19.22 22.00 2.37
C ILE A 92 19.65 20.69 1.71
N SER A 93 19.36 19.58 2.39
CA SER A 93 19.56 18.21 1.89
C SER A 93 18.58 17.87 0.74
N SER A 94 19.00 18.09 -0.51
CA SER A 94 18.29 17.62 -1.71
C SER A 94 18.82 16.27 -2.23
N THR A 95 17.95 15.48 -2.85
CA THR A 95 18.24 14.14 -3.39
C THR A 95 18.18 14.13 -4.91
N ASP A 96 19.26 13.75 -5.57
CA ASP A 96 19.30 13.52 -7.02
C ASP A 96 19.06 12.03 -7.37
N LYS A 97 18.99 11.72 -8.66
CA LYS A 97 18.81 10.33 -9.15
C LYS A 97 19.85 9.36 -8.59
N HIS A 98 21.13 9.76 -8.51
CA HIS A 98 22.19 8.90 -8.02
C HIS A 98 22.06 8.62 -6.52
N SER A 99 21.79 9.67 -5.73
CA SER A 99 21.60 9.58 -4.28
C SER A 99 20.34 8.80 -3.93
N LEU A 100 19.27 8.93 -4.72
CA LEU A 100 18.04 8.15 -4.58
C LEU A 100 18.34 6.66 -4.62
N PHE A 101 18.98 6.17 -5.68
CA PHE A 101 19.29 4.73 -5.81
C PHE A 101 20.34 4.23 -4.81
N ARG A 102 21.25 5.09 -4.34
CA ARG A 102 22.18 4.75 -3.26
C ARG A 102 21.46 4.48 -1.93
N ASN A 103 20.38 5.21 -1.66
CA ASN A 103 19.63 5.11 -0.41
C ASN A 103 18.56 4.01 -0.47
N ILE A 104 18.02 3.71 -1.65
CA ILE A 104 17.03 2.64 -1.83
C ILE A 104 17.68 1.27 -1.64
N ARG A 105 17.09 0.47 -0.76
CA ARG A 105 17.46 -0.94 -0.54
C ARG A 105 16.22 -1.82 -0.65
N PHE A 106 15.85 -2.12 -1.89
CA PHE A 106 14.75 -3.06 -2.16
C PHE A 106 15.23 -4.52 -2.10
N THR A 107 14.47 -5.32 -1.35
CA THR A 107 14.59 -6.78 -1.36
C THR A 107 14.19 -7.34 -2.73
N ASN A 108 14.56 -8.59 -3.02
CA ASN A 108 14.13 -9.23 -4.27
C ASN A 108 12.61 -9.31 -4.36
N ASP A 109 11.92 -9.66 -3.27
CA ASP A 109 10.45 -9.71 -3.23
C ASP A 109 9.83 -8.35 -3.56
N LYS A 110 10.42 -7.25 -3.07
CA LYS A 110 9.99 -5.89 -3.40
C LYS A 110 10.22 -5.55 -4.88
N LYS A 111 11.32 -6.01 -5.47
CA LYS A 111 11.60 -5.82 -6.91
C LYS A 111 10.59 -6.57 -7.76
N VAL A 112 10.29 -7.84 -7.42
CA VAL A 112 9.26 -8.64 -8.09
C VAL A 112 7.91 -7.96 -7.95
N LEU A 113 7.51 -7.54 -6.74
CA LEU A 113 6.28 -6.77 -6.53
C LEU A 113 6.19 -5.55 -7.46
N LEU A 114 7.27 -4.76 -7.56
CA LEU A 114 7.30 -3.59 -8.44
C LEU A 114 7.25 -3.94 -9.93
N GLN A 115 7.72 -5.13 -10.34
CA GLN A 115 7.65 -5.65 -11.71
C GLN A 115 6.27 -6.18 -12.08
N GLU A 116 5.57 -6.76 -11.11
CA GLU A 116 4.25 -7.37 -11.31
C GLU A 116 3.08 -6.41 -11.08
N MET A 117 3.33 -5.26 -10.44
CA MET A 117 2.33 -4.20 -10.29
C MET A 117 1.82 -3.71 -11.65
N GLU A 118 0.51 -3.64 -11.82
CA GLU A 118 -0.15 -3.18 -13.05
C GLU A 118 -0.88 -1.86 -12.84
N LEU A 119 -1.42 -1.65 -11.64
CA LEU A 119 -2.16 -0.46 -11.25
C LEU A 119 -1.58 0.14 -9.96
N LEU A 120 -1.20 1.41 -10.01
CA LEU A 120 -0.85 2.21 -8.84
C LEU A 120 -1.98 3.21 -8.58
N ILE A 121 -2.64 3.11 -7.43
CA ILE A 121 -3.64 4.10 -6.99
C ILE A 121 -2.96 5.05 -6.02
N ILE A 122 -3.02 6.35 -6.30
CA ILE A 122 -2.54 7.42 -5.42
C ILE A 122 -3.76 8.19 -4.92
N ASP A 123 -4.15 7.95 -3.67
CA ASP A 123 -5.22 8.70 -3.01
C ASP A 123 -4.70 10.01 -2.41
N GLU A 124 -5.57 11.01 -2.31
CA GLU A 124 -5.24 12.39 -1.91
C GLU A 124 -4.08 13.01 -2.71
N VAL A 125 -4.09 12.81 -4.04
CA VAL A 125 -3.04 13.30 -4.96
C VAL A 125 -2.83 14.81 -4.92
N SER A 126 -3.84 15.59 -4.49
CA SER A 126 -3.72 17.05 -4.38
C SER A 126 -2.65 17.51 -3.39
N MET A 127 -2.29 16.66 -2.42
CA MET A 127 -1.19 16.91 -1.47
C MET A 127 0.17 16.40 -1.96
N VAL A 128 0.23 15.77 -3.14
CA VAL A 128 1.46 15.18 -3.69
C VAL A 128 2.21 16.24 -4.50
N ARG A 129 3.49 16.40 -4.17
CA ARG A 129 4.40 17.30 -4.90
C ARG A 129 4.81 16.72 -6.26
N CYS A 130 5.07 17.60 -7.23
CA CYS A 130 5.55 17.24 -8.56
C CYS A 130 6.82 16.37 -8.54
N ASP A 131 7.82 16.76 -7.75
CA ASP A 131 9.12 16.09 -7.68
C ASP A 131 9.03 14.67 -7.11
N MET A 132 8.12 14.45 -6.17
CA MET A 132 7.87 13.13 -5.60
C MET A 132 7.30 12.17 -6.64
N LEU A 133 6.46 12.66 -7.55
CA LEU A 133 5.91 11.85 -8.62
C LEU A 133 6.98 11.47 -9.66
N ASP A 134 7.91 12.38 -9.97
CA ASP A 134 9.07 12.08 -10.81
C ASP A 134 10.05 11.10 -10.14
N ALA A 135 10.22 11.18 -8.81
CA ALA A 135 11.00 10.19 -8.08
C ALA A 135 10.38 8.78 -8.20
N ILE A 136 9.05 8.67 -8.06
CA ILE A 136 8.32 7.42 -8.28
C ILE A 136 8.51 6.91 -9.73
N ASP A 137 8.40 7.79 -10.73
CA ASP A 137 8.63 7.45 -12.13
C ASP A 137 10.04 6.87 -12.36
N VAL A 138 11.07 7.54 -11.85
CA VAL A 138 12.47 7.11 -11.95
C VAL A 138 12.68 5.73 -11.31
N ILE A 139 12.09 5.50 -10.14
CA ILE A 139 12.15 4.21 -9.45
C ILE A 139 11.49 3.11 -10.28
N LEU A 140 10.27 3.35 -10.76
CA LEU A 140 9.50 2.35 -11.52
C LEU A 140 10.17 2.02 -12.85
N ARG A 141 10.64 3.03 -13.60
CA ARG A 141 11.39 2.83 -14.85
C ARG A 141 12.61 1.94 -14.65
N HIS A 142 13.34 2.15 -13.56
CA HIS A 142 14.54 1.37 -13.24
C HIS A 142 14.21 -0.07 -12.82
N PHE A 143 13.40 -0.27 -11.78
CA PHE A 143 13.16 -1.61 -11.23
C PHE A 143 12.27 -2.49 -12.12
N ARG A 144 11.45 -1.88 -12.99
CA ARG A 144 10.68 -2.61 -14.01
C ARG A 144 11.45 -2.87 -15.31
N ASN A 145 12.69 -2.36 -15.43
CA ASN A 145 13.49 -2.42 -16.66
C ASN A 145 12.77 -1.86 -17.89
N LYS A 146 11.97 -0.80 -17.70
CA LYS A 146 11.19 -0.13 -18.76
C LYS A 146 11.53 1.37 -18.80
N PRO A 147 12.78 1.74 -19.15
CA PRO A 147 13.27 3.13 -19.02
C PRO A 147 12.57 4.14 -19.93
N LEU A 148 11.99 3.67 -21.05
CA LEU A 148 11.33 4.51 -22.05
C LEU A 148 9.83 4.71 -21.77
N LEU A 149 9.24 3.95 -20.85
CA LEU A 149 7.82 4.04 -20.56
C LEU A 149 7.60 4.83 -19.26
N PRO A 150 6.70 5.83 -19.25
CA PRO A 150 6.23 6.48 -18.03
C PRO A 150 5.79 5.46 -16.98
N PHE A 151 6.20 5.69 -15.74
CA PHE A 151 5.99 4.80 -14.58
C PHE A 151 6.42 3.35 -14.83
N GLY A 152 7.40 3.11 -15.73
CA GLY A 152 7.78 1.77 -16.15
C GLY A 152 6.62 0.97 -16.76
N GLY A 153 5.64 1.64 -17.37
CA GLY A 153 4.44 1.04 -17.96
C GLY A 153 3.34 0.64 -16.96
N VAL A 154 3.41 1.09 -15.71
CA VAL A 154 2.31 0.94 -14.73
C VAL A 154 1.21 1.94 -15.04
N GLN A 155 -0.05 1.52 -15.01
CA GLN A 155 -1.17 2.45 -15.07
C GLN A 155 -1.33 3.15 -13.71
N VAL A 156 -1.46 4.48 -13.70
CA VAL A 156 -1.66 5.25 -12.47
C VAL A 156 -3.08 5.82 -12.42
N LEU A 157 -3.77 5.58 -11.30
CA LEU A 157 -5.03 6.22 -10.94
C LEU A 157 -4.76 7.24 -9.84
N PHE A 158 -4.85 8.51 -10.18
CA PHE A 158 -4.74 9.63 -9.26
C PHE A 158 -6.13 9.99 -8.76
N ILE A 159 -6.34 9.99 -7.44
CA ILE A 159 -7.61 10.37 -6.82
C ILE A 159 -7.37 11.56 -5.90
N GLY A 160 -8.19 12.60 -6.03
CA GLY A 160 -8.11 13.76 -5.15
C GLY A 160 -9.03 14.89 -5.61
N ASP A 161 -8.94 16.03 -4.93
CA ASP A 161 -9.65 17.25 -5.33
C ASP A 161 -8.67 18.42 -5.25
N LEU A 162 -8.32 18.98 -6.42
CA LEU A 162 -7.29 20.01 -6.53
C LEU A 162 -7.68 21.35 -5.91
N TYR A 163 -8.98 21.54 -5.68
CA TYR A 163 -9.51 22.74 -5.02
C TYR A 163 -9.48 22.64 -3.49
N GLN A 164 -9.04 21.51 -2.94
CA GLN A 164 -8.78 21.35 -1.51
C GLN A 164 -7.37 21.84 -1.17
N LEU A 165 -6.71 21.22 -0.18
CA LEU A 165 -5.41 21.68 0.27
C LEU A 165 -4.32 21.33 -0.75
N PRO A 166 -3.47 22.30 -1.15
CA PRO A 166 -2.32 22.06 -2.02
C PRO A 166 -1.18 21.35 -1.27
N PRO A 167 -0.14 20.90 -1.97
CA PRO A 167 1.06 20.37 -1.33
C PRO A 167 1.74 21.46 -0.50
N VAL A 168 2.18 21.12 0.71
CA VAL A 168 2.92 22.04 1.58
C VAL A 168 4.41 21.95 1.22
N VAL A 169 4.95 23.02 0.65
CA VAL A 169 6.38 23.13 0.28
C VAL A 169 6.96 24.36 0.96
N PRO A 170 7.97 24.22 1.84
CA PRO A 170 8.68 25.35 2.42
C PRO A 170 9.33 26.23 1.34
N ASP A 171 9.35 27.55 1.53
CA ASP A 171 9.92 28.52 0.56
C ASP A 171 11.36 28.16 0.16
N ALA A 172 12.14 27.68 1.12
CA ALA A 172 13.52 27.28 0.91
C ALA A 172 13.64 26.08 -0.05
N GLU A 173 12.74 25.11 0.04
CA GLU A 173 12.66 23.98 -0.89
C GLU A 173 12.10 24.41 -2.25
N TRP A 174 11.12 25.31 -2.27
CA TRP A 174 10.56 25.81 -3.52
C TRP A 174 11.58 26.56 -4.36
N ARG A 175 12.47 27.37 -3.75
CA ARG A 175 13.57 28.04 -4.48
C ARG A 175 14.38 27.06 -5.30
N LEU A 176 14.70 25.89 -4.74
CA LEU A 176 15.43 24.83 -5.44
C LEU A 176 14.58 24.18 -6.55
N LEU A 177 13.33 23.83 -6.25
CA LEU A 177 12.45 23.12 -7.19
C LEU A 177 12.02 23.99 -8.37
N SER A 178 11.88 25.30 -8.16
CA SER A 178 11.41 26.26 -9.16
C SER A 178 12.31 26.37 -10.39
N GLU A 179 13.57 25.91 -10.30
CA GLU A 179 14.47 25.79 -11.45
C GLU A 179 14.07 24.65 -12.42
N TYR A 180 13.36 23.64 -11.93
CA TYR A 180 12.99 22.43 -12.68
C TYR A 180 11.49 22.33 -12.95
N TYR A 181 10.68 22.92 -12.07
CA TYR A 181 9.24 22.78 -12.05
C TYR A 181 8.55 24.14 -12.04
N ASN A 182 7.51 24.27 -12.87
CA ASN A 182 6.71 25.50 -12.94
C ASN A 182 5.65 25.59 -11.82
N SER A 183 5.45 24.50 -11.07
CA SER A 183 4.48 24.39 -9.99
C SER A 183 4.88 23.36 -8.95
N THR A 184 4.28 23.44 -7.75
CA THR A 184 4.41 22.40 -6.71
C THR A 184 3.45 21.23 -6.92
N PHE A 185 2.35 21.43 -7.65
CA PHE A 185 1.32 20.40 -7.84
C PHE A 185 1.80 19.20 -8.68
N PHE A 186 1.28 18.01 -8.40
CA PHE A 186 1.64 16.76 -9.09
C PHE A 186 1.60 16.86 -10.64
N PHE A 187 0.67 17.65 -11.18
CA PHE A 187 0.47 17.79 -12.63
C PHE A 187 1.58 18.58 -13.34
N ALA A 188 2.48 19.23 -12.59
CA ALA A 188 3.68 19.87 -13.13
C ALA A 188 4.91 18.95 -13.14
N SER A 189 4.76 17.69 -12.76
CA SER A 189 5.84 16.70 -12.86
C SER A 189 6.18 16.39 -14.32
N LYS A 190 7.45 16.04 -14.59
CA LYS A 190 7.92 15.74 -15.94
C LYS A 190 7.30 14.48 -16.52
N VAL A 191 7.00 13.50 -15.68
CA VAL A 191 6.28 12.29 -16.11
C VAL A 191 4.85 12.60 -16.56
N ILE A 192 4.16 13.56 -15.93
CA ILE A 192 2.79 13.96 -16.31
C ILE A 192 2.81 14.80 -17.60
N GLU A 193 3.83 15.64 -17.80
CA GLU A 193 4.05 16.31 -19.09
C GLU A 193 4.19 15.30 -20.24
N GLN A 194 4.88 14.16 -20.00
CA GLN A 194 5.08 13.10 -20.99
C GLN A 194 3.82 12.24 -21.23
N ALA A 195 3.08 11.93 -20.16
CA ALA A 195 1.90 11.08 -20.21
C ALA A 195 0.77 11.71 -19.38
N PRO A 196 0.07 12.72 -19.94
CA PRO A 196 -0.99 13.40 -19.23
C PRO A 196 -2.14 12.43 -18.94
N PRO A 197 -2.64 12.37 -17.68
CA PRO A 197 -3.77 11.52 -17.33
C PRO A 197 -5.07 12.06 -17.94
N LEU A 198 -6.02 11.17 -18.16
CA LEU A 198 -7.39 11.54 -18.52
C LEU A 198 -8.08 12.17 -17.31
N TYR A 199 -8.55 13.41 -17.45
CA TYR A 199 -9.30 14.11 -16.41
C TYR A 199 -10.75 13.61 -16.42
N ILE A 200 -11.23 13.09 -15.28
CA ILE A 200 -12.62 12.66 -15.09
C ILE A 200 -13.16 13.23 -13.77
N GLU A 201 -14.24 14.00 -13.83
CA GLU A 201 -14.89 14.60 -12.65
C GLU A 201 -16.21 13.90 -12.29
N LEU A 202 -16.30 13.39 -11.06
CA LEU A 202 -17.56 12.90 -10.49
C LEU A 202 -18.48 14.08 -10.13
N LYS A 203 -19.61 14.21 -10.82
CA LYS A 203 -20.53 15.35 -10.70
C LYS A 203 -21.62 15.20 -9.64
N LYS A 204 -22.06 13.96 -9.35
CA LYS A 204 -23.17 13.70 -8.40
C LYS A 204 -22.71 13.87 -6.96
N ILE A 205 -23.28 14.85 -6.25
CA ILE A 205 -23.01 15.13 -4.84
C ILE A 205 -24.01 14.35 -3.99
N TYR A 206 -23.52 13.59 -3.01
CA TYR A 206 -24.36 12.82 -2.08
C TYR A 206 -24.40 13.41 -0.66
N ARG A 207 -23.57 14.42 -0.39
CA ARG A 207 -23.37 14.98 0.97
C ARG A 207 -24.32 16.12 1.29
N GLN A 208 -24.44 17.10 0.39
CA GLN A 208 -25.33 18.24 0.53
C GLN A 208 -26.57 18.05 -0.34
N ASN A 209 -27.72 18.50 0.17
CA ASN A 209 -29.01 18.44 -0.55
C ASN A 209 -29.57 19.84 -0.88
N GLU A 210 -29.01 20.90 -0.30
CA GLU A 210 -29.45 22.29 -0.51
C GLU A 210 -28.77 22.90 -1.74
N GLN A 211 -29.52 23.11 -2.82
CA GLN A 211 -28.97 23.64 -4.07
C GLN A 211 -28.28 25.00 -3.89
N LEU A 212 -28.88 25.90 -3.13
CA LEU A 212 -28.31 27.22 -2.83
C LEU A 212 -26.92 27.11 -2.19
N PHE A 213 -26.78 26.24 -1.18
CA PHE A 213 -25.50 26.06 -0.49
C PHE A 213 -24.46 25.37 -1.39
N ILE A 214 -24.88 24.38 -2.18
CA ILE A 214 -24.03 23.73 -3.19
C ILE A 214 -23.49 24.77 -4.18
N ASP A 215 -24.33 25.69 -4.64
CA ASP A 215 -23.96 26.72 -5.61
C ASP A 215 -22.95 27.71 -5.02
N VAL A 216 -23.16 28.15 -3.77
CA VAL A 216 -22.20 28.97 -3.03
C VAL A 216 -20.86 28.25 -2.89
N LEU A 217 -20.86 26.98 -2.47
CA LEU A 217 -19.64 26.19 -2.32
C LEU A 217 -18.89 26.04 -3.65
N ASN A 218 -19.60 25.87 -4.76
CA ASN A 218 -19.00 25.80 -6.09
C ASN A 218 -18.38 27.13 -6.52
N ARG A 219 -19.05 28.26 -6.27
CA ARG A 219 -18.49 29.58 -6.54
C ARG A 219 -17.27 29.88 -5.67
N VAL A 220 -17.30 29.47 -4.39
CA VAL A 220 -16.12 29.54 -3.50
C VAL A 220 -14.97 28.67 -4.03
N ARG A 221 -15.28 27.46 -4.50
CA ARG A 221 -14.30 26.52 -5.10
C ARG A 221 -13.62 27.14 -6.31
N ASN A 222 -14.39 27.72 -7.22
CA ASN A 222 -13.93 28.23 -8.51
C ASN A 222 -13.37 29.66 -8.44
N ASN A 223 -13.38 30.30 -7.26
CA ASN A 223 -13.02 31.70 -7.09
C ASN A 223 -13.92 32.67 -7.89
N GLU A 224 -15.22 32.35 -7.96
CA GLU A 224 -16.28 33.10 -8.64
C GLU A 224 -17.33 33.62 -7.65
N VAL A 225 -16.92 33.83 -6.39
CA VAL A 225 -17.82 34.23 -5.31
C VAL A 225 -18.45 35.60 -5.56
N LEU A 226 -19.77 35.68 -5.47
CA LEU A 226 -20.51 36.93 -5.62
C LEU A 226 -20.55 37.69 -4.29
N HIS A 227 -20.85 38.99 -4.36
CA HIS A 227 -21.04 39.78 -3.15
C HIS A 227 -22.20 39.24 -2.28
N GLU A 228 -23.28 38.78 -2.93
CA GLU A 228 -24.44 38.16 -2.29
C GLU A 228 -24.08 36.84 -1.59
N ASP A 229 -23.19 36.03 -2.16
CA ASP A 229 -22.71 34.81 -1.51
C ASP A 229 -21.96 35.11 -0.21
N LEU A 230 -21.11 36.15 -0.23
CA LEU A 230 -20.39 36.59 0.96
C LEU A 230 -21.34 37.16 2.01
N GLN A 231 -22.38 37.90 1.60
CA GLN A 231 -23.40 38.35 2.53
C GLN A 231 -24.11 37.17 3.19
N LEU A 232 -24.58 36.22 2.38
CA LEU A 232 -25.24 34.99 2.84
C LEU A 232 -24.38 34.16 3.80
N LEU A 233 -23.09 33.98 3.49
CA LEU A 233 -22.15 33.31 4.40
C LEU A 233 -21.96 34.10 5.70
N ASN A 234 -21.81 35.42 5.61
CA ASN A 234 -21.58 36.28 6.76
C ASN A 234 -22.83 36.52 7.62
N GLU A 235 -24.04 36.17 7.18
CA GLU A 235 -25.22 36.07 8.05
C GLU A 235 -25.01 35.04 9.17
N ARG A 236 -24.13 34.04 8.95
CA ARG A 236 -23.75 33.03 9.94
C ARG A 236 -22.61 33.49 10.86
N TYR A 237 -22.16 34.74 10.77
CA TYR A 237 -21.08 35.28 11.61
C TYR A 237 -21.54 35.53 13.05
N GLN A 238 -21.04 34.71 13.97
CA GLN A 238 -21.33 34.79 15.41
C GLN A 238 -20.03 34.56 16.21
N PRO A 239 -19.24 35.62 16.47
CA PRO A 239 -17.88 35.50 17.05
C PRO A 239 -17.84 35.02 18.50
N HIS A 240 -18.97 35.11 19.22
CA HIS A 240 -19.08 34.71 20.62
C HIS A 240 -19.91 33.43 20.81
N PHE A 241 -20.31 32.76 19.72
CA PHE A 241 -21.07 31.52 19.81
C PHE A 241 -20.17 30.37 20.27
N THR A 242 -20.54 29.71 21.37
CA THR A 242 -19.74 28.62 21.96
C THR A 242 -20.22 27.23 21.53
N GLY A 243 -21.50 27.11 21.11
CA GLY A 243 -22.11 25.85 20.67
C GLY A 243 -22.11 24.75 21.73
N GLU A 244 -22.04 25.11 23.01
CA GLU A 244 -21.86 24.17 24.13
C GLU A 244 -23.08 23.27 24.36
N ASP A 245 -24.27 23.71 23.97
CA ASP A 245 -25.53 22.97 24.17
C ASP A 245 -26.01 22.20 22.92
N GLU A 246 -25.29 22.27 21.79
CA GLU A 246 -25.83 21.88 20.47
C GLU A 246 -24.89 21.02 19.60
N GLU A 247 -23.94 20.30 20.23
CA GLU A 247 -23.06 19.29 19.59
C GLU A 247 -22.22 19.82 18.41
N TYR A 248 -21.87 21.12 18.43
CA TYR A 248 -21.04 21.74 17.40
C TYR A 248 -19.58 21.27 17.48
N ILE A 249 -18.94 21.07 16.33
CA ILE A 249 -17.49 20.89 16.22
C ILE A 249 -16.81 22.16 15.72
N VAL A 250 -15.72 22.57 16.36
CA VAL A 250 -14.92 23.73 15.95
C VAL A 250 -13.86 23.30 14.94
N LEU A 251 -13.89 23.86 13.74
CA LEU A 251 -12.87 23.71 12.71
C LEU A 251 -11.88 24.87 12.79
N THR A 252 -10.64 24.56 13.14
CA THR A 252 -9.57 25.54 13.36
C THR A 252 -8.43 25.38 12.35
N THR A 253 -7.60 26.41 12.19
CA THR A 253 -6.48 26.37 11.25
C THR A 253 -5.24 25.61 11.77
N HIS A 254 -5.06 25.47 13.09
CA HIS A 254 -3.82 24.95 13.71
C HIS A 254 -4.08 23.84 14.73
N ASN A 255 -3.24 22.79 14.74
CA ASN A 255 -3.38 21.65 15.67
C ASN A 255 -3.37 22.08 17.13
N ARG A 256 -2.43 22.96 17.51
CA ARG A 256 -2.31 23.48 18.88
C ARG A 256 -3.62 24.06 19.40
N LYS A 257 -4.36 24.83 18.58
CA LYS A 257 -5.64 25.43 18.98
C LYS A 257 -6.72 24.37 19.19
N ALA A 258 -6.80 23.38 18.30
CA ALA A 258 -7.73 22.26 18.46
C ALA A 258 -7.43 21.44 19.74
N ASP A 259 -6.15 21.15 19.97
CA ASP A 259 -5.69 20.38 21.15
C ASP A 259 -5.96 21.15 22.45
N GLU A 260 -5.71 22.47 22.48
CA GLU A 260 -6.04 23.35 23.61
C GLU A 260 -7.54 23.38 23.93
N ILE A 261 -8.40 23.49 22.92
CA ILE A 261 -9.87 23.48 23.11
C ILE A 261 -10.33 22.14 23.67
N ASN A 262 -9.85 21.03 23.08
CA ASN A 262 -10.23 19.69 23.53
C ASN A 262 -9.76 19.42 24.97
N ALA A 263 -8.51 19.78 25.29
CA ALA A 263 -7.95 19.59 26.62
C ALA A 263 -8.67 20.44 27.66
N ARG A 264 -8.96 21.72 27.35
CA ARG A 264 -9.69 22.62 28.25
C ARG A 264 -11.10 22.11 28.52
N ARG A 265 -11.88 21.78 27.48
CA ARG A 265 -13.25 21.27 27.66
C ARG A 265 -13.27 19.97 28.47
N LEU A 266 -12.36 19.04 28.20
CA LEU A 266 -12.26 17.83 29.02
C LEU A 266 -11.90 18.15 30.50
N ALA A 267 -11.02 19.11 30.74
CA ALA A 267 -10.61 19.50 32.09
C ALA A 267 -11.77 20.12 32.88
N ASP A 268 -12.48 21.07 32.28
CA ASP A 268 -13.57 21.84 32.90
C ASP A 268 -14.82 20.99 33.20
N MET A 269 -15.01 19.89 32.48
CA MET A 269 -16.12 18.97 32.73
C MET A 269 -16.07 18.32 34.12
N PRO A 270 -17.19 18.19 34.84
CA PRO A 270 -17.23 17.46 36.10
C PRO A 270 -17.05 15.94 35.86
N GLY A 271 -16.67 15.22 36.92
CA GLY A 271 -16.61 13.75 36.91
C GLY A 271 -15.21 13.16 36.73
N LYS A 272 -15.16 11.83 36.86
CA LYS A 272 -13.93 11.03 36.82
C LYS A 272 -13.40 10.93 35.39
N VAL A 273 -12.09 11.13 35.22
CA VAL A 273 -11.39 10.84 33.96
C VAL A 273 -11.14 9.33 33.86
N TYR A 274 -11.64 8.74 32.79
CA TYR A 274 -11.34 7.37 32.37
C TYR A 274 -10.20 7.40 31.36
N ARG A 275 -9.30 6.40 31.45
CA ARG A 275 -8.11 6.29 30.60
C ARG A 275 -8.10 4.93 29.94
N PHE A 276 -8.00 4.93 28.62
CA PHE A 276 -7.94 3.72 27.81
C PHE A 276 -6.62 3.69 27.06
N GLU A 277 -5.77 2.73 27.41
CA GLU A 277 -4.51 2.51 26.71
C GLU A 277 -4.75 1.62 25.47
N GLY A 278 -4.36 2.12 24.31
CA GLY A 278 -4.43 1.42 23.06
C GLY A 278 -3.33 0.36 22.98
N LYS A 279 -3.64 -0.75 22.30
CA LYS A 279 -2.72 -1.88 22.16
C LYS A 279 -2.04 -1.83 20.81
N ILE A 280 -0.72 -1.80 20.79
CA ILE A 280 0.08 -1.94 19.56
C ILE A 280 0.68 -3.35 19.53
N GLU A 281 0.54 -4.02 18.38
CA GLU A 281 1.17 -5.32 18.12
C GLU A 281 1.98 -5.22 16.83
N GLY A 282 3.17 -5.82 16.77
CA GLY A 282 4.00 -5.77 15.55
C GLY A 282 4.53 -4.36 15.20
N ASP A 283 4.66 -4.08 13.91
CA ASP A 283 5.20 -2.82 13.37
C ASP A 283 4.08 -1.83 13.07
N PHE A 284 3.84 -0.88 13.99
CA PHE A 284 2.91 0.22 13.81
C PHE A 284 3.53 1.52 14.32
N SER A 285 3.62 2.54 13.47
CA SER A 285 4.24 3.82 13.84
C SER A 285 3.33 4.67 14.70
N ASP A 286 3.85 5.24 15.80
CA ASP A 286 3.15 6.21 16.65
C ASP A 286 2.62 7.43 15.88
N LYS A 287 3.32 7.83 14.80
CA LYS A 287 2.91 8.97 13.96
C LYS A 287 1.73 8.64 13.02
N ALA A 288 1.41 7.37 12.86
CA ALA A 288 0.32 6.89 12.02
C ALA A 288 -0.93 6.50 12.83
N LEU A 289 -0.90 6.65 14.17
CA LEU A 289 -2.03 6.31 15.02
C LEU A 289 -3.28 7.13 14.63
N PRO A 290 -4.39 6.47 14.28
CA PRO A 290 -5.65 7.16 13.93
C PRO A 290 -6.29 7.90 15.11
N THR A 291 -6.04 7.43 16.33
CA THR A 291 -6.51 8.02 17.59
C THR A 291 -5.38 8.00 18.62
N GLU A 292 -5.58 8.70 19.74
CA GLU A 292 -4.60 8.79 20.81
C GLU A 292 -4.28 7.40 21.40
N LEU A 293 -2.99 7.12 21.65
CA LEU A 293 -2.56 5.89 22.33
C LEU A 293 -3.18 5.82 23.73
N LEU A 294 -3.15 6.92 24.47
CA LEU A 294 -3.85 7.06 25.74
C LEU A 294 -5.10 7.92 25.54
N LEU A 295 -6.23 7.27 25.29
CA LEU A 295 -7.51 7.94 25.11
C LEU A 295 -8.09 8.33 26.48
N GLN A 296 -8.37 9.62 26.67
CA GLN A 296 -8.91 10.17 27.91
C GLN A 296 -10.34 10.67 27.70
N LEU A 297 -11.27 10.18 28.52
CA LEU A 297 -12.69 10.50 28.39
C LEU A 297 -13.33 10.78 29.76
N LYS A 298 -14.43 11.53 29.74
CA LYS A 298 -15.36 11.71 30.86
C LYS A 298 -16.77 11.41 30.36
N VAL A 299 -17.67 11.03 31.27
CA VAL A 299 -19.11 10.98 30.96
C VAL A 299 -19.56 12.39 30.56
N GLY A 300 -20.32 12.49 29.48
CA GLY A 300 -20.74 13.73 28.81
C GLY A 300 -19.76 14.24 27.75
N ALA A 301 -18.60 13.59 27.52
CA ALA A 301 -17.61 14.11 26.58
C ALA A 301 -18.11 14.00 25.14
N GLN A 302 -17.86 15.03 24.32
CA GLN A 302 -18.15 15.01 22.89
C GLN A 302 -17.02 14.30 22.15
N VAL A 303 -17.38 13.27 21.40
CA VAL A 303 -16.46 12.44 20.63
C VAL A 303 -16.91 12.32 19.18
N MET A 304 -16.00 11.95 18.28
CA MET A 304 -16.34 11.59 16.91
C MET A 304 -15.79 10.23 16.55
N PHE A 305 -16.54 9.49 15.73
CA PHE A 305 -16.11 8.20 15.19
C PHE A 305 -15.00 8.37 14.15
N LEU A 306 -14.09 7.40 14.10
CA LEU A 306 -12.94 7.35 13.18
C LEU A 306 -13.05 6.23 12.14
N LYS A 307 -14.10 5.42 12.23
CA LYS A 307 -14.40 4.33 11.30
C LYS A 307 -15.87 4.39 10.90
N ASN A 308 -16.19 3.71 9.80
CA ASN A 308 -17.56 3.47 9.39
C ASN A 308 -18.09 2.20 10.07
N ASP A 309 -19.36 2.22 10.48
CA ASP A 309 -20.03 1.03 11.02
C ASP A 309 -20.09 -0.08 9.96
N LEU A 310 -19.77 -1.29 10.37
CA LEU A 310 -19.85 -2.49 9.53
C LEU A 310 -21.26 -3.09 9.54
N ALA A 311 -22.11 -2.72 10.51
CA ALA A 311 -23.48 -3.20 10.62
C ALA A 311 -24.35 -2.74 9.43
N GLN A 312 -25.40 -3.51 9.13
CA GLN A 312 -26.45 -3.15 8.17
C GLN A 312 -27.82 -3.17 8.87
N PRO A 313 -28.52 -2.02 8.98
CA PRO A 313 -28.12 -0.69 8.52
C PRO A 313 -26.92 -0.12 9.30
N ARG A 314 -26.14 0.77 8.65
CA ARG A 314 -25.02 1.46 9.30
C ARG A 314 -25.55 2.48 10.31
N ARG A 315 -25.09 2.43 11.56
CA ARG A 315 -25.54 3.37 12.61
C ARG A 315 -24.68 4.63 12.68
N TYR A 316 -23.39 4.50 12.35
CA TYR A 316 -22.44 5.60 12.33
C TYR A 316 -21.46 5.53 11.16
N TYR A 317 -20.78 6.65 10.91
CA TYR A 317 -19.77 6.83 9.88
C TYR A 317 -18.59 7.65 10.43
N ASN A 318 -17.44 7.59 9.76
CA ASN A 318 -16.26 8.36 10.13
C ASN A 318 -16.56 9.88 10.11
N GLY A 319 -16.38 10.53 11.26
CA GLY A 319 -16.72 11.94 11.49
C GLY A 319 -18.07 12.17 12.20
N LYS A 320 -18.93 11.15 12.35
CA LYS A 320 -20.20 11.30 13.10
C LYS A 320 -19.89 11.65 14.57
N ILE A 321 -20.59 12.65 15.09
CA ILE A 321 -20.44 13.12 16.47
C ILE A 321 -21.34 12.28 17.40
N ALA A 322 -20.88 12.07 18.62
CA ALA A 322 -21.64 11.46 19.70
C ALA A 322 -21.21 11.99 21.05
N THR A 323 -22.07 11.82 22.05
CA THR A 323 -21.82 12.19 23.43
C THR A 323 -21.66 10.93 24.29
N VAL A 324 -20.64 10.88 25.14
CA VAL A 324 -20.41 9.74 26.03
C VAL A 324 -21.48 9.70 27.12
N LYS A 325 -22.26 8.62 27.20
CA LYS A 325 -23.30 8.45 28.22
C LYS A 325 -22.80 7.65 29.42
N GLU A 326 -22.22 6.48 29.15
CA GLU A 326 -21.69 5.58 30.17
C GLU A 326 -20.35 5.00 29.71
N ILE A 327 -19.47 4.72 30.68
CA ILE A 327 -18.13 4.21 30.43
C ILE A 327 -17.92 2.99 31.32
N ASP A 328 -17.75 1.84 30.69
CA ASP A 328 -17.32 0.59 31.31
C ASP A 328 -15.90 0.22 30.84
N ASP A 329 -15.30 -0.83 31.42
CA ASP A 329 -13.91 -1.21 31.11
C ASP A 329 -13.72 -1.70 29.66
N ASP A 330 -14.74 -2.37 29.09
CA ASP A 330 -14.69 -2.98 27.76
C ASP A 330 -15.66 -2.36 26.74
N GLU A 331 -16.62 -1.55 27.18
CA GLU A 331 -17.63 -0.90 26.32
C GLU A 331 -17.83 0.56 26.70
N ILE A 332 -18.12 1.41 25.71
CA ILE A 332 -18.54 2.79 25.91
C ILE A 332 -19.93 2.96 25.32
N VAL A 333 -20.88 3.44 26.12
CA VAL A 333 -22.23 3.78 25.64
C VAL A 333 -22.20 5.22 25.16
N LEU A 334 -22.55 5.41 23.90
CA LEU A 334 -22.58 6.70 23.23
C LEU A 334 -24.02 7.06 22.84
N VAL A 335 -24.38 8.33 22.93
CA VAL A 335 -25.61 8.88 22.35
C VAL A 335 -25.23 9.56 21.05
N LEU A 336 -25.79 9.07 19.94
CA LEU A 336 -25.50 9.59 18.60
C LEU A 336 -26.14 10.96 18.38
N ALA A 337 -25.34 11.92 17.91
CA ALA A 337 -25.82 13.26 17.58
C ALA A 337 -26.99 13.22 16.58
N GLY A 338 -27.98 14.11 16.79
CA GLY A 338 -29.20 14.24 15.98
C GLY A 338 -30.24 13.13 16.19
N SER A 339 -29.85 11.85 16.13
CA SER A 339 -30.77 10.72 16.31
C SER A 339 -31.12 10.41 17.76
N HIS A 340 -30.27 10.83 18.71
CA HIS A 340 -30.35 10.48 20.13
C HIS A 340 -30.41 8.97 20.44
N GLU A 341 -30.05 8.13 19.46
CA GLU A 341 -29.96 6.68 19.64
C GLU A 341 -28.73 6.31 20.46
N GLU A 342 -28.89 5.32 21.35
CA GLU A 342 -27.80 4.77 22.13
C GLU A 342 -27.06 3.68 21.36
N LEU A 343 -25.74 3.77 21.37
CA LEU A 343 -24.83 2.84 20.73
C LEU A 343 -23.81 2.33 21.75
N LYS A 344 -23.74 1.02 21.90
CA LYS A 344 -22.62 0.36 22.57
C LYS A 344 -21.44 0.25 21.61
N LEU A 345 -20.31 0.83 22.01
CA LEU A 345 -19.08 0.85 21.24
C LEU A 345 -18.02 -0.05 21.87
N GLY A 346 -17.52 -1.00 21.09
CA GLY A 346 -16.35 -1.80 21.43
C GLY A 346 -15.05 -1.25 20.80
N LYS A 347 -13.92 -1.85 21.18
CA LYS A 347 -12.62 -1.56 20.58
C LYS A 347 -12.55 -2.09 19.14
N GLU A 348 -11.81 -1.37 18.31
CA GLU A 348 -11.61 -1.66 16.90
C GLU A 348 -10.12 -1.74 16.58
N THR A 349 -9.76 -2.54 15.56
CA THR A 349 -8.37 -2.75 15.16
C THR A 349 -8.08 -2.10 13.81
N TRP A 350 -7.06 -1.25 13.74
CA TRP A 350 -6.44 -0.77 12.51
C TRP A 350 -5.22 -1.61 12.19
N ARG A 351 -5.04 -1.89 10.90
CA ARG A 351 -3.96 -2.74 10.40
C ARG A 351 -2.96 -1.90 9.65
N ASN A 352 -1.68 -2.07 9.98
CA ASN A 352 -0.59 -1.65 9.13
C ASN A 352 -0.24 -2.84 8.21
N ILE A 353 -0.35 -2.62 6.91
CA ILE A 353 -0.16 -3.66 5.91
C ILE A 353 1.13 -3.45 5.13
N ARG A 354 1.61 -4.52 4.50
CA ARG A 354 2.64 -4.49 3.48
C ARG A 354 2.16 -5.30 2.29
N TYR A 355 2.44 -4.81 1.10
CA TYR A 355 2.18 -5.57 -0.13
C TYR A 355 3.27 -6.62 -0.36
N SER A 356 2.86 -7.84 -0.67
CA SER A 356 3.71 -8.92 -1.18
C SER A 356 3.12 -9.47 -2.48
N TYR A 357 3.95 -10.13 -3.28
CA TYR A 357 3.50 -10.76 -4.52
C TYR A 357 3.46 -12.27 -4.33
N ASN A 358 2.28 -12.87 -4.57
CA ASN A 358 2.10 -14.30 -4.59
C ASN A 358 2.29 -14.82 -6.02
N ALA A 359 3.41 -15.51 -6.23
CA ALA A 359 3.75 -16.08 -7.53
C ALA A 359 2.82 -17.24 -7.94
N GLU A 360 2.17 -17.94 -7.02
CA GLU A 360 1.28 -19.06 -7.35
C GLU A 360 -0.06 -18.57 -7.90
N GLU A 361 -0.58 -17.48 -7.33
CA GLU A 361 -1.86 -16.88 -7.72
C GLU A 361 -1.72 -15.71 -8.70
N ASN A 362 -0.48 -15.30 -8.99
CA ASN A 362 -0.16 -14.11 -9.78
C ASN A 362 -0.87 -12.84 -9.26
N SER A 363 -0.98 -12.74 -7.93
CA SER A 363 -1.73 -11.70 -7.25
C SER A 363 -0.82 -10.90 -6.31
N ILE A 364 -1.12 -9.62 -6.14
CA ILE A 364 -0.57 -8.81 -5.04
C ILE A 364 -1.47 -8.97 -3.83
N GLU A 365 -0.89 -9.40 -2.72
CA GLU A 365 -1.57 -9.64 -1.46
C GLU A 365 -1.18 -8.61 -0.40
N GLU A 366 -2.03 -8.49 0.62
CA GLU A 366 -1.82 -7.61 1.77
C GLU A 366 -1.43 -8.44 3.00
N GLU A 367 -0.21 -8.27 3.49
CA GLU A 367 0.29 -8.90 4.71
C GLU A 367 0.18 -7.91 5.88
N GLU A 368 -0.51 -8.31 6.96
CA GLU A 368 -0.53 -7.52 8.19
C GLU A 368 0.83 -7.60 8.89
N ILE A 369 1.48 -6.44 9.06
CA ILE A 369 2.78 -6.33 9.76
C ILE A 369 2.62 -5.73 11.16
N GLY A 370 1.50 -5.06 11.43
CA GLY A 370 1.23 -4.47 12.74
C GLY A 370 -0.24 -4.14 12.99
N SER A 371 -0.61 -4.34 14.25
CA SER A 371 -1.82 -3.99 14.99
C SER A 371 -1.86 -2.61 15.63
N PHE A 372 -2.95 -1.84 15.52
CA PHE A 372 -3.33 -0.90 16.59
C PHE A 372 -4.79 -1.15 16.98
N THR A 373 -5.07 -1.41 18.25
CA THR A 373 -6.42 -1.64 18.77
C THR A 373 -6.79 -0.60 19.82
N GLN A 374 -7.89 0.11 19.60
CA GLN A 374 -8.43 1.14 20.50
C GLN A 374 -9.91 1.37 20.19
N PHE A 375 -10.65 2.04 21.09
CA PHE A 375 -11.98 2.55 20.73
C PHE A 375 -11.89 3.47 19.50
N PRO A 376 -12.75 3.31 18.47
CA PRO A 376 -12.70 4.07 17.21
C PRO A 376 -13.27 5.48 17.34
N ILE A 377 -12.90 6.17 18.41
CA ILE A 377 -13.34 7.53 18.73
C ILE A 377 -12.17 8.39 19.21
N ARG A 378 -12.37 9.70 19.14
CA ARG A 378 -11.52 10.72 19.75
C ARG A 378 -12.34 11.90 20.21
N LEU A 379 -11.79 12.74 21.09
CA LEU A 379 -12.39 14.02 21.47
C LEU A 379 -12.63 14.88 20.24
N ALA A 380 -13.79 15.52 20.18
CA ALA A 380 -14.28 16.16 18.97
C ALA A 380 -14.98 17.51 19.20
N TRP A 381 -14.56 18.26 20.23
CA TRP A 381 -14.98 19.67 20.33
C TRP A 381 -14.28 20.54 19.30
N ALA A 382 -13.03 20.22 18.98
CA ALA A 382 -12.28 20.90 17.94
C ALA A 382 -11.38 19.96 17.14
N ILE A 383 -11.27 20.24 15.84
CA ILE A 383 -10.29 19.61 14.94
C ILE A 383 -9.71 20.66 14.00
N THR A 384 -8.62 20.31 13.32
CA THR A 384 -8.09 21.18 12.27
C THR A 384 -8.85 20.99 10.97
N ILE A 385 -8.91 22.06 10.16
CA ILE A 385 -9.47 22.01 8.81
C ILE A 385 -8.77 20.91 7.99
N HIS A 386 -7.45 20.75 8.13
CA HIS A 386 -6.70 19.68 7.47
C HIS A 386 -7.14 18.28 7.92
N LYS A 387 -7.32 18.03 9.21
CA LYS A 387 -7.79 16.73 9.72
C LYS A 387 -9.28 16.48 9.41
N SER A 388 -10.04 17.53 9.09
CA SER A 388 -11.44 17.43 8.68
C SER A 388 -11.64 17.01 7.23
N GLN A 389 -10.57 16.95 6.43
CA GLN A 389 -10.63 16.53 5.03
C GLN A 389 -11.25 15.14 4.90
N GLY A 390 -12.08 14.94 3.87
CA GLY A 390 -12.93 13.75 3.72
C GLY A 390 -14.15 13.66 4.68
N LEU A 391 -14.14 14.32 5.85
CA LEU A 391 -15.23 14.22 6.84
C LEU A 391 -16.47 15.06 6.48
N THR A 392 -17.58 14.78 7.16
CA THR A 392 -18.88 15.44 7.04
C THR A 392 -19.43 15.73 8.44
N PHE A 393 -19.95 16.93 8.66
CA PHE A 393 -20.58 17.34 9.92
C PHE A 393 -21.95 17.96 9.68
N GLU A 394 -22.88 17.71 10.60
CA GLU A 394 -24.19 18.37 10.57
C GLU A 394 -24.09 19.82 11.05
N ARG A 395 -23.32 20.05 12.11
CA ARG A 395 -23.12 21.36 12.75
C ARG A 395 -21.64 21.62 12.98
N ALA A 396 -21.12 22.73 12.45
CA ALA A 396 -19.74 23.12 12.66
C ALA A 396 -19.55 24.62 12.82
N ILE A 397 -18.64 24.98 13.71
CA ILE A 397 -18.15 26.33 13.93
C ILE A 397 -16.84 26.46 13.16
N ILE A 398 -16.76 27.41 12.24
CA ILE A 398 -15.58 27.63 11.41
C ILE A 398 -14.87 28.90 11.85
N ASP A 399 -13.60 28.74 12.22
CA ASP A 399 -12.67 29.85 12.40
C ASP A 399 -11.68 29.88 11.22
N ALA A 400 -12.09 30.60 10.18
CA ALA A 400 -11.35 30.75 8.92
C ALA A 400 -10.64 32.11 8.79
N GLY A 401 -10.70 32.97 9.80
CA GLY A 401 -10.17 34.34 9.75
C GLY A 401 -8.65 34.39 9.55
N TYR A 402 -7.96 33.32 9.95
CA TYR A 402 -6.53 33.11 9.76
C TYR A 402 -6.22 32.08 8.66
N ALA A 403 -7.15 31.80 7.74
CA ALA A 403 -6.87 30.92 6.61
C ALA A 403 -5.73 31.52 5.77
N PHE A 404 -4.64 30.77 5.63
CA PHE A 404 -3.41 31.21 4.98
C PHE A 404 -3.14 30.44 3.68
N ALA A 405 -3.73 29.25 3.52
CA ALA A 405 -3.55 28.40 2.35
C ALA A 405 -4.74 28.49 1.38
N PRO A 406 -4.50 28.45 0.06
CA PRO A 406 -5.57 28.27 -0.94
C PRO A 406 -6.45 27.05 -0.64
N GLY A 407 -7.74 27.14 -0.96
CA GLY A 407 -8.70 26.05 -0.74
C GLY A 407 -9.09 25.78 0.74
N GLN A 408 -8.39 26.33 1.73
CA GLN A 408 -8.65 26.06 3.15
C GLN A 408 -10.07 26.48 3.59
N VAL A 409 -10.56 27.63 3.12
CA VAL A 409 -11.93 28.10 3.38
C VAL A 409 -12.95 27.16 2.73
N TYR A 410 -12.72 26.75 1.47
CA TYR A 410 -13.59 25.80 0.78
C TYR A 410 -13.64 24.45 1.50
N VAL A 411 -12.49 23.91 1.94
CA VAL A 411 -12.43 22.65 2.70
C VAL A 411 -13.27 22.76 3.95
N ALA A 412 -13.12 23.85 4.72
CA ALA A 412 -13.87 24.06 5.96
C ALA A 412 -15.39 24.14 5.69
N LEU A 413 -15.83 25.00 4.77
CA LEU A 413 -17.25 25.21 4.46
C LEU A 413 -17.90 23.92 3.92
N SER A 414 -17.19 23.18 3.06
CA SER A 414 -17.70 21.94 2.45
C SER A 414 -17.82 20.76 3.41
N ARG A 415 -17.40 20.91 4.68
CA ARG A 415 -17.62 19.87 5.71
C ARG A 415 -19.06 19.84 6.20
N CYS A 416 -19.76 20.98 6.18
CA CYS A 416 -21.16 21.07 6.62
C CYS A 416 -22.12 20.46 5.59
N THR A 417 -23.19 19.84 6.07
CA THR A 417 -24.28 19.30 5.22
C THR A 417 -25.27 20.38 4.75
N SER A 418 -25.44 21.45 5.52
CA SER A 418 -26.36 22.56 5.26
C SER A 418 -25.74 23.90 5.62
N LEU A 419 -26.32 24.98 5.09
CA LEU A 419 -25.94 26.35 5.49
C LEU A 419 -26.38 26.68 6.92
N GLU A 420 -27.47 26.07 7.40
CA GLU A 420 -27.98 26.28 8.76
C GLU A 420 -27.05 25.74 9.84
N GLY A 421 -26.43 24.57 9.58
CA GLY A 421 -25.47 23.97 10.49
C GLY A 421 -24.12 24.71 10.57
N LEU A 422 -23.92 25.74 9.76
CA LEU A 422 -22.70 26.52 9.71
C LEU A 422 -22.77 27.72 10.66
N VAL A 423 -21.73 27.89 11.49
CA VAL A 423 -21.47 29.12 12.25
C VAL A 423 -20.06 29.61 11.95
N LEU A 424 -19.87 30.92 11.79
CA LEU A 424 -18.57 31.52 11.54
C LEU A 424 -18.10 32.33 12.75
N HIS A 425 -16.93 32.00 13.30
CA HIS A 425 -16.25 32.83 14.32
C HIS A 425 -15.56 34.06 13.74
N SER A 426 -15.30 34.02 12.43
CA SER A 426 -14.59 35.04 11.67
C SER A 426 -15.37 35.34 10.39
N ARG A 427 -15.51 36.61 10.03
CA ARG A 427 -16.09 36.98 8.73
C ARG A 427 -15.25 36.44 7.58
N ILE A 428 -15.91 35.98 6.52
CA ILE A 428 -15.24 35.57 5.29
C ILE A 428 -15.22 36.78 4.35
N GLY A 429 -14.01 37.28 4.09
CA GLY A 429 -13.78 38.34 3.10
C GLY A 429 -13.34 37.76 1.76
N HIS A 430 -13.43 38.57 0.70
CA HIS A 430 -13.00 38.19 -0.64
C HIS A 430 -11.51 37.78 -0.69
N GLY A 431 -10.66 38.40 0.14
CA GLY A 431 -9.22 38.07 0.21
C GLY A 431 -8.92 36.71 0.86
N SER A 432 -9.88 36.09 1.56
CA SER A 432 -9.74 34.78 2.20
C SER A 432 -10.07 33.63 1.24
N ILE A 433 -10.79 33.91 0.15
CA ILE A 433 -11.08 32.94 -0.90
C ILE A 433 -9.98 33.07 -1.95
N LYS A 434 -9.18 32.02 -2.09
CA LYS A 434 -8.11 31.93 -3.06
C LYS A 434 -8.12 30.56 -3.68
N THR A 435 -8.12 30.54 -5.00
CA THR A 435 -7.91 29.35 -5.80
C THR A 435 -6.67 29.58 -6.66
N ASP A 436 -5.84 28.56 -6.78
CA ASP A 436 -4.65 28.64 -7.63
C ASP A 436 -5.07 28.62 -9.11
N ARG A 437 -4.59 29.61 -9.88
CA ARG A 437 -4.90 29.71 -11.31
C ARG A 437 -4.48 28.47 -12.09
N GLN A 438 -3.38 27.81 -11.70
CA GLN A 438 -2.90 26.60 -12.37
C GLN A 438 -3.86 25.42 -12.18
N VAL A 439 -4.59 25.39 -11.06
CA VAL A 439 -5.64 24.39 -10.83
C VAL A 439 -6.82 24.61 -11.76
N ILE A 440 -7.21 25.87 -11.97
CA ILE A 440 -8.29 26.24 -12.91
C ILE A 440 -7.89 25.83 -14.34
N GLU A 441 -6.70 26.23 -14.80
CA GLU A 441 -6.19 25.88 -16.13
C GLU A 441 -6.04 24.35 -16.34
N PHE A 442 -5.77 23.60 -15.27
CA PHE A 442 -5.74 22.15 -15.35
C PHE A 442 -7.15 21.53 -15.40
N ALA A 443 -8.13 22.11 -14.69
CA ALA A 443 -9.51 21.66 -14.69
C ALA A 443 -10.23 21.89 -16.03
N GLU A 444 -9.83 22.91 -16.79
CA GLU A 444 -10.32 23.17 -18.15
C GLU A 444 -10.01 22.03 -19.15
N LYS A 445 -9.18 21.05 -18.76
CA LYS A 445 -8.87 19.85 -19.58
C LYS A 445 -9.89 18.71 -19.39
N GLU A 446 -11.01 18.96 -18.71
CA GLU A 446 -12.11 17.99 -18.61
C GLU A 446 -12.63 17.61 -20.01
N ASN A 447 -12.82 16.31 -20.24
CA ASN A 447 -13.39 15.83 -21.50
C ASN A 447 -14.91 15.71 -21.35
N GLU A 448 -15.63 15.94 -22.44
CA GLU A 448 -17.08 15.73 -22.44
C GLU A 448 -17.41 14.24 -22.32
N PRO A 449 -18.52 13.84 -21.66
CA PRO A 449 -18.85 12.43 -21.44
C PRO A 449 -18.91 11.59 -22.72
N ASN A 450 -19.38 12.16 -23.83
CA ASN A 450 -19.44 11.46 -25.11
C ASN A 450 -18.04 11.18 -25.70
N GLU A 451 -17.09 12.10 -25.51
CA GLU A 451 -15.71 11.93 -25.95
C GLU A 451 -15.02 10.81 -25.16
N LEU A 452 -15.31 10.72 -23.86
CA LEU A 452 -14.80 9.66 -22.99
C LEU A 452 -15.24 8.26 -23.47
N VAL A 453 -16.49 8.10 -23.95
CA VAL A 453 -16.98 6.81 -24.47
C VAL A 453 -16.21 6.41 -25.74
N VAL A 454 -16.00 7.34 -26.67
CA VAL A 454 -15.24 7.08 -27.90
C VAL A 454 -13.78 6.75 -27.59
N LEU A 455 -13.16 7.52 -26.69
CA LEU A 455 -11.80 7.29 -26.24
C LEU A 455 -11.65 5.93 -25.56
N LEU A 456 -12.61 5.52 -24.74
CA LEU A 456 -12.60 4.23 -24.06
C LEU A 456 -12.55 3.08 -25.08
N GLU A 457 -13.42 3.11 -26.08
CA GLU A 457 -13.47 2.06 -27.11
C GLU A 457 -12.15 1.99 -27.91
N MET A 458 -11.54 3.12 -28.22
CA MET A 458 -10.24 3.16 -28.90
C MET A 458 -9.12 2.62 -28.01
N GLU A 459 -9.02 3.07 -26.76
CA GLU A 459 -7.98 2.65 -25.81
C GLU A 459 -8.15 1.19 -25.39
N ARG A 460 -9.38 0.68 -25.31
CA ARG A 460 -9.69 -0.72 -25.02
C ARG A 460 -9.15 -1.64 -26.11
N LYS A 461 -9.34 -1.30 -27.38
CA LYS A 461 -8.77 -2.07 -28.51
C LYS A 461 -7.24 -2.11 -28.46
N LYS A 462 -6.60 -0.96 -28.20
CA LYS A 462 -5.13 -0.88 -28.03
C LYS A 462 -4.65 -1.71 -26.84
N PHE A 463 -5.35 -1.65 -25.72
CA PHE A 463 -5.04 -2.42 -24.51
C PHE A 463 -5.12 -3.91 -24.76
N GLN A 464 -6.19 -4.37 -25.41
CA GLN A 464 -6.35 -5.78 -25.78
C GLN A 464 -5.25 -6.23 -26.75
N ALA A 465 -4.92 -5.41 -27.76
CA ALA A 465 -3.85 -5.69 -28.72
C ALA A 465 -2.48 -5.79 -28.02
N THR A 466 -2.17 -4.84 -27.14
CA THR A 466 -0.92 -4.80 -26.38
C THR A 466 -0.83 -5.98 -25.41
N SER A 467 -1.92 -6.30 -24.70
CA SER A 467 -1.98 -7.45 -23.78
C SER A 467 -1.75 -8.76 -24.54
N LEU A 468 -2.35 -8.90 -25.73
CA LEU A 468 -2.15 -10.05 -26.59
C LEU A 468 -0.70 -10.17 -27.06
N LEU A 469 -0.04 -9.06 -27.45
CA LEU A 469 1.37 -9.07 -27.83
C LEU A 469 2.29 -9.44 -26.66
N GLN A 470 2.08 -8.84 -25.48
CA GLN A 470 2.87 -9.11 -24.27
C GLN A 470 2.73 -10.56 -23.80
N LEU A 471 1.55 -11.14 -23.97
CA LEU A 471 1.32 -12.54 -23.66
C LEU A 471 2.25 -13.46 -24.45
N PHE A 472 2.60 -13.09 -25.69
CA PHE A 472 3.53 -13.85 -26.52
C PHE A 472 5.00 -13.44 -26.39
N ASP A 473 5.35 -12.65 -25.36
CA ASP A 473 6.75 -12.38 -25.00
C ASP A 473 7.30 -13.48 -24.08
N TRP A 474 8.39 -14.14 -24.49
CA TRP A 474 9.05 -15.23 -23.76
C TRP A 474 10.29 -14.76 -22.98
N TYR A 475 10.66 -13.48 -23.06
CA TYR A 475 11.87 -12.93 -22.41
C TYR A 475 11.89 -13.18 -20.90
N ARG A 476 10.75 -13.00 -20.21
CA ARG A 476 10.64 -13.29 -18.76
C ARG A 476 10.92 -14.76 -18.46
N MET A 477 10.32 -15.68 -19.22
CA MET A 477 10.52 -17.11 -19.01
C MET A 477 11.98 -17.51 -19.28
N GLN A 478 12.59 -16.94 -20.31
CA GLN A 478 14.02 -17.10 -20.60
C GLN A 478 14.90 -16.59 -19.44
N ALA A 479 14.59 -15.42 -18.88
CA ALA A 479 15.32 -14.86 -17.74
C ALA A 479 15.19 -15.73 -16.49
N THR A 480 14.00 -16.26 -16.20
CA THR A 480 13.77 -17.19 -15.08
C THR A 480 14.61 -18.46 -15.24
N VAL A 481 14.59 -19.08 -16.42
CA VAL A 481 15.37 -20.30 -16.69
C VAL A 481 16.88 -20.06 -16.63
N ARG A 482 17.36 -18.91 -17.14
CA ARG A 482 18.78 -18.53 -17.02
C ARG A 482 19.19 -18.32 -15.56
N THR A 483 18.34 -17.67 -14.77
CA THR A 483 18.58 -17.47 -13.33
C THR A 483 18.65 -18.81 -12.59
N HIS A 484 17.76 -19.75 -12.94
CA HIS A 484 17.81 -21.13 -12.44
C HIS A 484 19.12 -21.85 -12.82
N ALA A 485 19.55 -21.72 -14.07
CA ALA A 485 20.77 -22.34 -14.57
C ALA A 485 22.02 -21.85 -13.82
N VAL A 486 22.13 -20.54 -13.59
CA VAL A 486 23.22 -19.95 -12.79
C VAL A 486 23.14 -20.44 -11.34
N TRP A 487 21.95 -20.47 -10.76
CA TRP A 487 21.76 -20.90 -9.38
C TRP A 487 22.20 -22.35 -9.13
N ILE A 488 21.98 -23.26 -10.10
CA ILE A 488 22.41 -24.66 -10.00
C ILE A 488 23.94 -24.79 -9.94
N GLN A 489 24.67 -23.99 -10.72
CA GLN A 489 26.14 -24.06 -10.81
C GLN A 489 26.82 -23.77 -9.46
N ASP A 490 26.20 -22.92 -8.63
CA ASP A 490 26.75 -22.46 -7.34
C ASP A 490 26.27 -23.28 -6.12
N LYS A 491 25.61 -24.43 -6.34
CA LYS A 491 24.95 -25.19 -5.26
C LYS A 491 25.20 -26.68 -5.33
N LYS A 492 25.39 -27.30 -4.16
CA LYS A 492 25.35 -28.75 -3.98
C LYS A 492 23.90 -29.23 -4.09
N VAL A 493 23.46 -29.54 -5.32
CA VAL A 493 22.15 -30.15 -5.58
C VAL A 493 22.27 -31.69 -5.65
N PRO A 494 21.23 -32.44 -5.24
CA PRO A 494 21.17 -33.88 -5.46
C PRO A 494 21.19 -34.20 -6.96
N ASP A 495 21.93 -35.24 -7.34
CA ASP A 495 22.05 -35.69 -8.74
C ASP A 495 22.40 -34.53 -9.69
N PHE A 496 23.59 -33.97 -9.48
CA PHE A 496 24.07 -32.76 -10.16
C PHE A 496 24.06 -32.91 -11.69
N ASP A 497 24.40 -34.09 -12.21
CA ASP A 497 24.42 -34.33 -13.66
C ASP A 497 23.01 -34.33 -14.26
N ALA A 498 22.03 -34.94 -13.58
CA ALA A 498 20.64 -34.90 -14.02
C ALA A 498 20.07 -33.47 -13.93
N ALA A 499 20.35 -32.76 -12.84
CA ALA A 499 19.95 -31.36 -12.66
C ALA A 499 20.53 -30.44 -13.75
N LEU A 500 21.81 -30.60 -14.10
CA LEU A 500 22.48 -29.82 -15.13
C LEU A 500 21.95 -30.16 -16.52
N THR A 501 21.69 -31.44 -16.79
CA THR A 501 21.10 -31.91 -18.05
C THR A 501 19.71 -31.31 -18.26
N LEU A 502 18.84 -31.38 -17.25
CA LEU A 502 17.51 -30.76 -17.30
C LEU A 502 17.63 -29.25 -17.51
N SER A 503 18.49 -28.56 -16.75
CA SER A 503 18.66 -27.11 -16.86
C SER A 503 19.10 -26.68 -18.27
N ARG A 504 20.01 -27.43 -18.90
CA ARG A 504 20.42 -27.20 -20.29
C ARG A 504 19.27 -27.47 -21.26
N GLN A 505 18.54 -28.57 -21.09
CA GLN A 505 17.38 -28.89 -21.92
C GLN A 505 16.32 -27.80 -21.86
N LEU A 506 15.94 -27.36 -20.65
CA LEU A 506 14.97 -26.27 -20.45
C LEU A 506 15.46 -24.97 -21.11
N SER A 507 16.74 -24.62 -20.95
CA SER A 507 17.31 -23.42 -21.58
C SER A 507 17.19 -23.48 -23.11
N THR A 508 17.60 -24.58 -23.73
CA THR A 508 17.51 -24.77 -25.18
C THR A 508 16.06 -24.72 -25.68
N LYS A 509 15.13 -25.35 -24.96
CA LYS A 509 13.71 -25.38 -25.34
C LYS A 509 13.05 -24.02 -25.20
N VAL A 510 13.34 -23.26 -24.14
CA VAL A 510 12.83 -21.90 -23.98
C VAL A 510 13.40 -20.95 -25.03
N ASP A 511 14.68 -21.10 -25.40
CA ASP A 511 15.29 -20.31 -26.47
C ASP A 511 14.62 -20.60 -27.84
N GLN A 512 14.36 -21.86 -28.16
CA GLN A 512 13.61 -22.25 -29.36
C GLN A 512 12.19 -21.68 -29.38
N GLN A 513 11.47 -21.78 -28.26
CA GLN A 513 10.13 -21.20 -28.15
C GLN A 513 10.17 -19.67 -28.30
N GLN A 514 11.16 -18.98 -27.72
CA GLN A 514 11.35 -17.53 -27.87
C GLN A 514 11.57 -17.13 -29.34
N GLU A 515 12.35 -17.90 -30.12
CA GLU A 515 12.53 -17.60 -31.55
C GLU A 515 11.22 -17.70 -32.33
N VAL A 516 10.40 -18.72 -32.04
CA VAL A 516 9.09 -18.89 -32.67
C VAL A 516 8.14 -17.78 -32.22
N ALA A 517 8.14 -17.45 -30.93
CA ALA A 517 7.35 -16.38 -30.33
C ALA A 517 7.71 -15.02 -30.93
N ALA A 518 8.99 -14.68 -31.08
CA ALA A 518 9.44 -13.42 -31.68
C ALA A 518 8.94 -13.27 -33.14
N LYS A 519 9.03 -14.34 -33.94
CA LYS A 519 8.48 -14.33 -35.32
C LYS A 519 6.96 -14.20 -35.32
N PHE A 520 6.29 -14.88 -34.39
CA PHE A 520 4.83 -14.80 -34.25
C PHE A 520 4.36 -13.41 -33.79
N VAL A 521 5.05 -12.77 -32.84
CA VAL A 521 4.74 -11.41 -32.36
C VAL A 521 4.82 -10.39 -33.49
N LEU A 522 5.84 -10.49 -34.35
CA LEU A 522 5.94 -9.64 -35.56
C LEU A 522 4.75 -9.83 -36.51
N GLN A 523 4.35 -11.08 -36.76
CA GLN A 523 3.18 -11.40 -37.57
C GLN A 523 1.88 -10.92 -36.90
N LEU A 524 1.75 -11.12 -35.60
CA LEU A 524 0.60 -10.76 -34.80
C LEU A 524 0.38 -9.24 -34.80
N HIS A 525 1.46 -8.45 -34.75
CA HIS A 525 1.37 -7.00 -34.89
C HIS A 525 0.71 -6.59 -36.21
N GLN A 526 1.12 -7.19 -37.33
CA GLN A 526 0.53 -6.91 -38.66
C GLN A 526 -0.95 -7.32 -38.75
N LEU A 527 -1.30 -8.46 -38.15
CA LEU A 527 -2.68 -8.95 -38.09
C LEU A 527 -3.56 -8.06 -37.22
N LEU A 528 -3.04 -7.57 -36.09
CA LEU A 528 -3.74 -6.63 -35.22
C LEU A 528 -3.93 -5.27 -35.90
N ASP A 529 -2.93 -4.76 -36.61
CA ASP A 529 -3.05 -3.52 -37.38
C ASP A 529 -4.14 -3.64 -38.45
N THR A 530 -4.17 -4.76 -39.17
CA THR A 530 -5.19 -5.03 -40.19
C THR A 530 -6.58 -5.14 -39.55
N ALA A 531 -6.70 -5.90 -38.46
CA ALA A 531 -7.96 -6.07 -37.72
C ALA A 531 -8.51 -4.73 -37.20
N VAL A 532 -7.65 -3.83 -36.76
CA VAL A 532 -8.03 -2.47 -36.33
C VAL A 532 -8.49 -1.60 -37.51
N GLN A 533 -7.85 -1.72 -38.68
CA GLN A 533 -8.15 -0.91 -39.86
C GLN A 533 -9.38 -1.40 -40.65
N THR A 534 -9.54 -2.71 -40.84
CA THR A 534 -10.59 -3.29 -41.69
C THR A 534 -11.76 -3.86 -40.90
N GLY A 535 -11.58 -4.14 -39.61
CA GLY A 535 -12.54 -4.86 -38.78
C GLY A 535 -12.57 -6.38 -39.04
N GLU A 536 -11.74 -6.90 -39.94
CA GLU A 536 -11.67 -8.33 -40.24
C GLU A 536 -10.87 -9.09 -39.18
N MET A 537 -11.55 -9.99 -38.46
CA MET A 537 -10.96 -10.70 -37.31
C MET A 537 -10.65 -12.18 -37.59
N GLU A 538 -11.08 -12.73 -38.73
CA GLU A 538 -11.01 -14.17 -39.00
C GLU A 538 -9.57 -14.69 -39.08
N GLN A 539 -8.70 -13.99 -39.82
CA GLN A 539 -7.29 -14.38 -39.94
C GLN A 539 -6.54 -14.28 -38.60
N LEU A 540 -6.84 -13.23 -37.82
CA LEU A 540 -6.32 -13.06 -36.46
C LEU A 540 -6.73 -14.26 -35.60
N GLN A 541 -8.03 -14.61 -35.61
CA GLN A 541 -8.56 -15.72 -34.82
C GLN A 541 -7.94 -17.07 -35.17
N GLN A 542 -7.87 -17.40 -36.46
CA GLN A 542 -7.27 -18.66 -36.91
C GLN A 542 -5.79 -18.74 -36.52
N ARG A 543 -5.05 -17.64 -36.64
CA ARG A 543 -3.62 -17.64 -36.36
C ARG A 543 -3.31 -17.68 -34.87
N VAL A 544 -4.04 -16.92 -34.05
CA VAL A 544 -3.90 -16.92 -32.59
C VAL A 544 -4.30 -18.28 -32.01
N ASN A 545 -5.40 -18.89 -32.47
CA ASN A 545 -5.80 -20.25 -32.03
C ASN A 545 -4.69 -21.28 -32.31
N LYS A 546 -4.10 -21.27 -33.52
CA LYS A 546 -2.95 -22.15 -33.85
C LYS A 546 -1.74 -21.89 -32.95
N ALA A 547 -1.44 -20.63 -32.63
CA ALA A 547 -0.34 -20.27 -31.75
C ALA A 547 -0.57 -20.78 -30.32
N ILE A 548 -1.78 -20.62 -29.77
CA ILE A 548 -2.14 -21.14 -28.45
C ILE A 548 -1.95 -22.65 -28.40
N GLY A 549 -2.45 -23.38 -29.41
CA GLY A 549 -2.28 -24.83 -29.49
C GLY A 549 -0.81 -25.25 -29.48
N TYR A 550 0.02 -24.59 -30.29
CA TYR A 550 1.46 -24.85 -30.33
C TYR A 550 2.16 -24.54 -29.00
N PHE A 551 1.95 -23.34 -28.45
CA PHE A 551 2.68 -22.90 -27.25
C PHE A 551 2.22 -23.63 -25.99
N THR A 552 0.93 -23.88 -25.80
CA THR A 552 0.45 -24.63 -24.63
C THR A 552 0.94 -26.07 -24.64
N GLN A 553 0.96 -26.72 -25.81
CA GLN A 553 1.57 -28.03 -25.98
C GLN A 553 3.08 -27.99 -25.68
N SER A 554 3.83 -27.07 -26.30
CA SER A 554 5.28 -27.01 -26.13
C SER A 554 5.69 -26.63 -24.69
N ILE A 555 4.98 -25.71 -24.02
CA ILE A 555 5.23 -25.41 -22.61
C ILE A 555 5.02 -26.66 -21.75
N TYR A 556 3.94 -27.41 -21.98
CA TYR A 556 3.67 -28.61 -21.19
C TYR A 556 4.68 -29.73 -21.47
N GLU A 557 4.83 -30.13 -22.72
CA GLU A 557 5.62 -31.30 -23.13
C GLU A 557 7.13 -31.07 -23.00
N ASP A 558 7.62 -29.87 -23.35
CA ASP A 558 9.05 -29.58 -23.35
C ASP A 558 9.57 -29.04 -22.00
N LEU A 559 8.72 -28.40 -21.19
CA LEU A 559 9.14 -27.72 -19.95
C LEU A 559 8.54 -28.33 -18.69
N ILE A 560 7.21 -28.38 -18.59
CA ILE A 560 6.52 -28.81 -17.36
C ILE A 560 6.71 -30.30 -17.10
N ALA A 561 6.40 -31.17 -18.05
CA ALA A 561 6.46 -32.62 -17.85
C ALA A 561 7.88 -33.13 -17.50
N PRO A 562 8.96 -32.68 -18.17
CA PRO A 562 10.33 -33.03 -17.77
C PRO A 562 10.69 -32.50 -16.36
N LEU A 563 10.25 -31.29 -16.02
CA LEU A 563 10.49 -30.69 -14.71
C LEU A 563 9.76 -31.46 -13.60
N GLN A 564 8.51 -31.87 -13.81
CA GLN A 564 7.72 -32.67 -12.88
C GLN A 564 8.34 -34.06 -12.64
N ALA A 565 8.84 -34.70 -13.70
CA ALA A 565 9.57 -35.96 -13.58
C ALA A 565 10.80 -35.82 -12.68
N HIS A 566 11.57 -34.74 -12.85
CA HIS A 566 12.73 -34.44 -12.01
C HIS A 566 12.37 -34.07 -10.57
N ILE A 567 11.33 -33.25 -10.36
CA ILE A 567 10.80 -32.94 -9.02
C ILE A 567 10.45 -34.22 -8.27
N THR A 568 9.83 -35.18 -8.94
CA THR A 568 9.46 -36.48 -8.36
C THR A 568 10.69 -37.31 -7.97
N ALA A 569 11.75 -37.27 -8.79
CA ALA A 569 13.03 -37.90 -8.44
C ALA A 569 13.71 -37.21 -7.23
N VAL A 570 13.75 -35.87 -7.20
CA VAL A 570 14.38 -35.07 -6.14
C VAL A 570 13.64 -35.16 -4.82
N LYS A 571 12.31 -35.29 -4.80
CA LYS A 571 11.51 -35.50 -3.57
C LYS A 571 12.04 -36.68 -2.74
N LYS A 572 12.58 -37.71 -3.40
CA LYS A 572 13.19 -38.89 -2.73
C LYS A 572 14.52 -38.55 -2.06
N ALA A 573 15.26 -37.56 -2.55
CA ALA A 573 16.58 -37.14 -2.07
C ALA A 573 16.55 -36.11 -0.92
N LYS A 574 15.37 -35.67 -0.45
CA LYS A 574 15.16 -34.78 0.71
C LYS A 574 15.87 -33.40 0.69
N SER A 575 16.19 -32.83 -0.48
CA SER A 575 16.73 -31.46 -0.58
C SER A 575 15.62 -30.39 -0.63
N LYS A 576 15.22 -29.87 0.53
CA LYS A 576 14.11 -28.92 0.66
C LYS A 576 14.32 -27.61 -0.13
N LYS A 577 15.54 -27.07 -0.15
CA LYS A 577 15.84 -25.79 -0.81
C LYS A 577 15.79 -25.91 -2.34
N TYR A 578 16.32 -27.01 -2.89
CA TYR A 578 16.27 -27.25 -4.32
C TYR A 578 14.83 -27.56 -4.77
N LEU A 579 14.10 -28.36 -3.99
CA LEU A 579 12.69 -28.65 -4.26
C LEU A 579 11.84 -27.37 -4.32
N LEU A 580 12.00 -26.45 -3.36
CA LEU A 580 11.29 -25.17 -3.36
C LEU A 580 11.60 -24.34 -4.61
N GLN A 581 12.86 -24.35 -5.06
CA GLN A 581 13.23 -23.62 -6.27
C GLN A 581 12.58 -24.26 -7.51
N LEU A 582 12.60 -25.59 -7.63
CA LEU A 582 11.98 -26.29 -8.76
C LEU A 582 10.46 -26.07 -8.80
N MET A 583 9.80 -26.09 -7.64
CA MET A 583 8.36 -25.81 -7.53
C MET A 583 8.03 -24.37 -7.94
N ALA A 584 8.88 -23.40 -7.58
CA ALA A 584 8.71 -22.02 -8.05
C ALA A 584 8.86 -21.90 -9.57
N LEU A 585 9.85 -22.57 -10.16
CA LEU A 585 10.04 -22.62 -11.62
C LEU A 585 8.86 -23.30 -12.33
N GLU A 586 8.33 -24.37 -11.75
CA GLU A 586 7.14 -25.08 -12.26
C GLU A 586 5.90 -24.19 -12.22
N ALA A 587 5.70 -23.44 -11.13
CA ALA A 587 4.62 -22.48 -10.99
C ALA A 587 4.67 -21.40 -12.09
N ASP A 588 5.86 -20.85 -12.37
CA ASP A 588 6.05 -19.86 -13.44
C ASP A 588 5.65 -20.40 -14.82
N PHE A 589 6.02 -21.65 -15.14
CA PHE A 589 5.64 -22.29 -16.40
C PHE A 589 4.14 -22.54 -16.51
N TRP A 590 3.52 -23.02 -15.43
CA TRP A 590 2.07 -23.23 -15.41
C TRP A 590 1.31 -21.91 -15.54
N ASN A 591 1.79 -20.84 -14.92
CA ASN A 591 1.17 -19.52 -15.03
C ASN A 591 1.28 -19.00 -16.47
N LYS A 592 2.45 -19.16 -17.10
CA LYS A 592 2.62 -18.82 -18.53
C LYS A 592 1.66 -19.63 -19.41
N LEU A 593 1.54 -20.94 -19.19
CA LEU A 593 0.62 -21.80 -19.92
C LEU A 593 -0.84 -21.36 -19.74
N ARG A 594 -1.25 -21.11 -18.50
CA ARG A 594 -2.62 -20.66 -18.17
C ARG A 594 -2.94 -19.33 -18.84
N HIS A 595 -2.04 -18.35 -18.77
CA HIS A 595 -2.25 -17.06 -19.44
C HIS A 595 -2.36 -17.21 -20.95
N VAL A 596 -1.56 -18.10 -21.57
CA VAL A 596 -1.65 -18.38 -23.02
C VAL A 596 -2.98 -19.05 -23.36
N TRP A 597 -3.50 -19.91 -22.48
CA TRP A 597 -4.77 -20.61 -22.67
C TRP A 597 -5.99 -19.69 -22.48
N GLU A 598 -5.99 -18.85 -21.46
CA GLU A 598 -7.13 -18.00 -21.06
C GLU A 598 -7.25 -16.72 -21.89
N VAL A 599 -6.39 -16.52 -22.89
CA VAL A 599 -6.38 -15.29 -23.67
C VAL A 599 -7.65 -15.11 -24.49
N SER A 600 -8.11 -13.87 -24.50
CA SER A 600 -9.19 -13.39 -25.34
C SER A 600 -8.84 -12.04 -25.96
N TYR A 601 -9.53 -11.70 -27.05
CA TYR A 601 -9.40 -10.40 -27.71
C TYR A 601 -10.77 -9.99 -28.22
N ALA A 602 -11.25 -8.81 -27.80
CA ALA A 602 -12.66 -8.43 -27.94
C ALA A 602 -13.57 -9.56 -27.44
N ASP A 603 -14.50 -10.04 -28.26
CA ASP A 603 -15.43 -11.14 -27.95
C ASP A 603 -14.92 -12.51 -28.44
N LEU A 604 -13.69 -12.58 -28.95
CA LEU A 604 -13.12 -13.82 -29.48
C LEU A 604 -12.52 -14.69 -28.38
N VAL A 605 -12.93 -15.95 -28.38
CA VAL A 605 -12.31 -17.04 -27.62
C VAL A 605 -11.50 -17.90 -28.59
N PHE A 606 -10.24 -18.15 -28.24
CA PHE A 606 -9.27 -18.77 -29.14
C PHE A 606 -8.96 -20.25 -28.82
N THR A 607 -9.69 -20.89 -27.91
CA THR A 607 -9.38 -22.26 -27.43
C THR A 607 -10.21 -23.36 -28.10
N THR A 608 -11.05 -23.02 -29.08
CA THR A 608 -11.94 -23.97 -29.74
C THR A 608 -11.15 -25.06 -30.47
N GLY A 609 -11.38 -26.32 -30.07
CA GLY A 609 -10.77 -27.51 -30.69
C GLY A 609 -9.36 -27.84 -30.20
N LEU A 610 -8.84 -27.15 -29.18
CA LEU A 610 -7.52 -27.41 -28.60
C LEU A 610 -7.61 -28.34 -27.38
N LYS A 611 -6.52 -29.05 -27.09
CA LYS A 611 -6.37 -29.82 -25.85
C LYS A 611 -6.05 -28.86 -24.70
N ASP A 612 -6.88 -28.91 -23.66
CA ASP A 612 -6.73 -28.11 -22.46
C ASP A 612 -5.71 -28.73 -21.49
N TYR A 613 -4.47 -28.26 -21.57
CA TYR A 613 -3.39 -28.70 -20.66
C TYR A 613 -3.56 -28.14 -19.23
N THR A 614 -4.33 -27.07 -19.02
CA THR A 614 -4.50 -26.47 -17.68
C THR A 614 -5.23 -27.42 -16.73
N ARG A 615 -6.18 -28.20 -17.26
CA ARG A 615 -6.93 -29.22 -16.51
C ARG A 615 -6.06 -30.31 -15.90
N LEU A 616 -4.85 -30.54 -16.44
CA LEU A 616 -3.91 -31.52 -15.87
C LEU A 616 -3.41 -31.05 -14.50
N ARG A 617 -3.12 -29.75 -14.34
CA ARG A 617 -2.76 -29.14 -13.05
C ARG A 617 -3.94 -29.17 -12.07
N ASP A 618 -5.15 -28.86 -12.55
CA ASP A 618 -6.36 -28.87 -11.71
C ASP A 618 -6.71 -30.27 -11.23
N ALA A 619 -6.51 -31.29 -12.08
CA ALA A 619 -6.67 -32.69 -11.72
C ALA A 619 -5.62 -33.13 -10.68
N GLU A 620 -4.36 -32.68 -10.79
CA GLU A 620 -3.32 -32.92 -9.79
C GLU A 620 -3.64 -32.25 -8.45
N ALA A 621 -4.11 -31.00 -8.48
CA ALA A 621 -4.53 -30.25 -7.29
C ALA A 621 -5.77 -30.89 -6.63
N ALA A 622 -6.76 -31.30 -7.42
CA ALA A 622 -7.94 -32.02 -6.96
C ALA A 622 -7.60 -33.41 -6.40
N ALA A 623 -6.67 -34.13 -7.02
CA ALA A 623 -6.16 -35.41 -6.50
C ALA A 623 -5.39 -35.24 -5.19
N ALA A 624 -4.65 -34.14 -5.03
CA ALA A 624 -4.00 -33.77 -3.77
C ALA A 624 -5.01 -33.31 -2.69
N ALA A 625 -6.17 -32.77 -3.09
CA ALA A 625 -7.24 -32.29 -2.21
C ALA A 625 -8.34 -33.34 -1.92
N ALA A 626 -8.35 -34.47 -2.63
CA ALA A 626 -9.28 -35.58 -2.43
C ALA A 626 -9.20 -36.09 -0.97
N PRO A 627 -10.32 -36.51 -0.37
CA PRO A 627 -10.43 -36.59 1.08
C PRO A 627 -9.53 -37.69 1.63
N ILE A 628 -8.55 -37.28 2.44
CA ILE A 628 -7.94 -38.11 3.48
C ILE A 628 -9.04 -38.35 4.55
N THR A 629 -10.02 -39.18 4.22
CA THR A 629 -10.94 -39.80 5.18
C THR A 629 -10.15 -40.86 5.95
N ALA A 630 -9.60 -40.43 7.10
CA ALA A 630 -9.24 -41.23 8.29
C ALA A 630 -8.09 -40.61 9.14
N ALA A 631 -7.60 -39.40 8.85
CA ALA A 631 -6.54 -38.78 9.67
C ALA A 631 -6.76 -37.29 10.03
N LYS A 632 -7.95 -36.73 9.75
CA LYS A 632 -8.28 -35.32 9.99
C LYS A 632 -9.12 -35.04 11.25
N GLU A 633 -9.10 -35.93 12.24
CA GLU A 633 -9.67 -35.67 13.58
C GLU A 633 -8.63 -35.56 14.71
N LYS A 634 -7.33 -35.54 14.41
CA LYS A 634 -6.29 -35.33 15.45
C LYS A 634 -5.29 -34.20 15.22
N ALA A 635 -5.37 -33.46 14.12
CA ALA A 635 -4.39 -32.42 13.76
C ALA A 635 -4.94 -30.97 13.79
N ALA A 636 -6.09 -30.74 14.44
CA ALA A 636 -6.68 -29.40 14.63
C ALA A 636 -6.31 -28.77 15.99
N LYS A 637 -5.12 -29.06 16.53
CA LYS A 637 -4.52 -28.30 17.63
C LYS A 637 -3.06 -28.00 17.33
N GLY A 638 -2.76 -26.71 17.14
CA GLY A 638 -1.41 -26.15 17.28
C GLY A 638 -0.62 -25.95 15.99
N LYS A 639 -1.04 -25.01 15.12
CA LYS A 639 -0.06 -24.26 14.32
C LYS A 639 0.24 -22.97 15.07
N VAL A 640 1.42 -22.95 15.69
CA VAL A 640 1.95 -21.83 16.49
C VAL A 640 2.50 -20.77 15.54
N GLU A 641 2.01 -19.53 15.65
CA GLU A 641 2.52 -18.34 14.98
C GLU A 641 4.03 -18.17 15.14
N LYS A 642 4.71 -17.69 14.10
CA LYS A 642 6.16 -17.43 14.11
C LYS A 642 6.63 -16.41 15.18
N GLY A 643 5.72 -15.69 15.85
CA GLY A 643 6.01 -14.80 16.99
C GLY A 643 5.86 -15.44 18.38
N SER A 644 4.98 -16.43 18.55
CA SER A 644 4.78 -17.12 19.84
C SER A 644 5.90 -18.13 20.15
N SER A 645 6.70 -18.48 19.14
CA SER A 645 7.78 -19.44 19.29
C SER A 645 8.96 -18.94 20.16
N ARG A 646 9.31 -17.64 20.14
CA ARG A 646 10.43 -17.12 20.95
C ARG A 646 10.02 -16.87 22.42
N ARG A 647 8.89 -16.21 22.64
CA ARG A 647 8.36 -15.93 24.00
C ARG A 647 8.15 -17.21 24.82
N GLY A 648 7.62 -18.27 24.19
CA GLY A 648 7.49 -19.57 24.86
C GLY A 648 8.82 -20.24 25.22
N THR A 649 9.93 -19.95 24.51
CA THR A 649 11.28 -20.37 24.96
C THR A 649 11.69 -19.56 26.18
N LEU A 650 11.51 -18.24 26.14
CA LEU A 650 11.94 -17.34 27.20
C LEU A 650 11.21 -17.60 28.52
N GLU A 651 9.88 -17.79 28.49
CA GLU A 651 9.08 -18.09 29.69
C GLU A 651 9.53 -19.37 30.37
N LEU A 652 9.73 -20.46 29.61
CA LEU A 652 10.18 -21.73 30.17
C LEU A 652 11.62 -21.67 30.70
N TYR A 653 12.47 -20.85 30.08
CA TYR A 653 13.84 -20.64 30.53
C TYR A 653 13.91 -19.80 31.81
N LEU A 654 13.12 -18.72 31.90
CA LEU A 654 12.99 -17.91 33.12
C LEU A 654 12.33 -18.67 34.27
N ALA A 655 11.48 -19.66 33.97
CA ALA A 655 10.92 -20.60 34.93
C ALA A 655 11.92 -21.68 35.42
N GLY A 656 13.19 -21.63 34.99
CA GLY A 656 14.27 -22.48 35.50
C GLY A 656 14.45 -23.82 34.78
N LYS A 657 13.80 -24.04 33.63
CA LYS A 657 14.02 -25.27 32.84
C LYS A 657 15.34 -25.21 32.08
N SER A 658 16.02 -26.35 31.95
CA SER A 658 17.23 -26.45 31.14
C SER A 658 16.92 -26.33 29.64
N ILE A 659 17.90 -25.93 28.83
CA ILE A 659 17.75 -25.82 27.36
C ILE A 659 17.32 -27.17 26.76
N ALA A 660 17.83 -28.29 27.30
CA ALA A 660 17.46 -29.64 26.86
C ALA A 660 16.01 -29.99 27.20
N ASP A 661 15.53 -29.60 28.39
CA ASP A 661 14.14 -29.81 28.80
C ASP A 661 13.18 -28.95 27.97
N ILE A 662 13.57 -27.73 27.62
CA ILE A 662 12.79 -26.84 26.75
C ILE A 662 12.75 -27.40 25.33
N ALA A 663 13.89 -27.86 24.80
CA ALA A 663 13.98 -28.50 23.49
C ALA A 663 13.04 -29.72 23.41
N THR A 664 13.04 -30.55 24.45
CA THR A 664 12.17 -31.74 24.56
C THR A 664 10.69 -31.35 24.71
N ALA A 665 10.37 -30.45 25.65
CA ALA A 665 9.00 -30.01 25.92
C ALA A 665 8.35 -29.30 24.71
N ARG A 666 9.15 -28.66 23.87
CA ARG A 666 8.68 -27.90 22.70
C ARG A 666 8.89 -28.60 21.37
N GLN A 667 9.49 -29.80 21.36
CA GLN A 667 9.83 -30.54 20.15
C GLN A 667 10.68 -29.73 19.17
N LEU A 668 11.63 -28.95 19.69
CA LEU A 668 12.57 -28.12 18.92
C LEU A 668 14.00 -28.63 19.10
N ALA A 669 14.86 -28.39 18.10
CA ALA A 669 16.29 -28.66 18.26
C ALA A 669 16.91 -27.72 19.29
N ILE A 670 17.92 -28.20 20.04
CA ILE A 670 18.64 -27.42 21.06
C ILE A 670 19.17 -26.10 20.47
N GLY A 671 19.77 -26.14 19.28
CA GLY A 671 20.28 -24.93 18.61
C GLY A 671 19.19 -23.91 18.24
N THR A 672 17.94 -24.33 18.07
CA THR A 672 16.80 -23.41 17.88
C THR A 672 16.43 -22.71 19.19
N ILE A 673 16.45 -23.44 20.31
CA ILE A 673 16.23 -22.86 21.65
C ILE A 673 17.34 -21.86 21.98
N GLU A 674 18.60 -22.20 21.75
CA GLU A 674 19.73 -21.31 21.94
C GLU A 674 19.64 -20.05 21.07
N SER A 675 19.21 -20.18 19.81
CA SER A 675 19.02 -19.03 18.92
C SER A 675 17.85 -18.13 19.35
N HIS A 676 16.78 -18.68 19.92
CA HIS A 676 15.69 -17.91 20.49
C HIS A 676 16.16 -17.09 21.70
N LEU A 677 16.92 -17.71 22.62
CA LEU A 677 17.47 -17.03 23.80
C LEU A 677 18.46 -15.93 23.42
N ALA A 678 19.31 -16.16 22.42
CA ALA A 678 20.21 -15.14 21.89
C ALA A 678 19.45 -13.91 21.38
N GLN A 679 18.37 -14.12 20.61
CA GLN A 679 17.53 -13.03 20.10
C GLN A 679 16.78 -12.28 21.21
N CYS A 680 16.41 -12.95 22.30
CA CYS A 680 15.81 -12.27 23.47
C CYS A 680 16.81 -11.32 24.14
N ILE A 681 18.09 -11.68 24.21
CA ILE A 681 19.14 -10.81 24.76
C ILE A 681 19.40 -9.62 23.84
N GLU A 682 19.48 -9.85 22.53
CA GLU A 682 19.63 -8.78 21.53
C GLU A 682 18.45 -7.79 21.56
N ALA A 683 17.24 -8.26 21.85
CA ALA A 683 16.04 -7.46 22.01
C ALA A 683 15.91 -6.76 23.38
N GLY A 684 16.83 -7.01 24.33
CA GLY A 684 16.77 -6.44 25.68
C GLY A 684 15.75 -7.11 26.62
N GLU A 685 15.20 -8.27 26.24
CA GLU A 685 14.21 -9.02 27.03
C GLU A 685 14.87 -9.88 28.14
N MET A 686 16.19 -10.10 28.07
CA MET A 686 16.96 -10.89 29.04
C MET A 686 18.41 -10.40 29.15
N GLU A 687 18.97 -10.40 30.35
CA GLU A 687 20.38 -10.05 30.57
C GLU A 687 21.33 -11.15 30.04
N ILE A 688 22.46 -10.74 29.47
CA ILE A 688 23.46 -11.66 28.91
C ILE A 688 23.97 -12.71 29.91
N GLY A 689 24.15 -12.32 31.18
CA GLY A 689 24.68 -13.19 32.24
C GLY A 689 23.76 -14.36 32.61
N ARG A 690 22.49 -14.34 32.19
CA ARG A 690 21.53 -15.44 32.37
C ARG A 690 21.75 -16.58 31.38
N PHE A 691 22.36 -16.29 30.23
CA PHE A 691 22.55 -17.24 29.13
C PHE A 691 24.03 -17.58 28.91
N VAL A 692 24.92 -16.60 29.06
CA VAL A 692 26.37 -16.78 28.91
C VAL A 692 27.04 -16.63 30.28
N SER A 693 27.70 -17.69 30.75
CA SER A 693 28.42 -17.62 32.03
C SER A 693 29.61 -16.66 31.96
N GLU A 694 29.99 -16.05 33.09
CA GLU A 694 31.12 -15.11 33.12
C GLU A 694 32.44 -15.76 32.65
N LYS A 695 32.63 -17.05 32.97
CA LYS A 695 33.79 -17.84 32.51
C LYS A 695 33.78 -18.01 30.98
N THR A 696 32.62 -18.34 30.40
CA THR A 696 32.43 -18.47 28.94
C THR A 696 32.62 -17.13 28.24
N MET A 697 32.07 -16.06 28.81
CA MET A 697 32.18 -14.70 28.27
C MET A 697 33.65 -14.25 28.20
N ARG A 698 34.43 -14.43 29.28
CA ARG A 698 35.87 -14.08 29.28
C ARG A 698 36.65 -14.88 28.24
N LEU A 699 36.33 -16.16 28.06
CA LEU A 699 36.98 -17.01 27.06
C LEU A 699 36.70 -16.52 25.63
N ILE A 700 35.44 -16.21 25.31
CA ILE A 700 35.05 -15.70 23.99
C ILE A 700 35.70 -14.33 23.74
N LEU A 701 35.67 -13.42 24.72
CA LEU A 701 36.28 -12.09 24.61
C LEU A 701 37.78 -12.14 24.37
N LYS A 702 38.50 -13.06 25.03
CA LYS A 702 39.94 -13.29 24.80
C LYS A 702 40.20 -13.63 23.33
N HIS A 703 39.45 -14.58 22.76
CA HIS A 703 39.65 -14.98 21.37
C HIS A 703 39.17 -13.95 20.35
N ILE A 704 38.14 -13.14 20.67
CA ILE A 704 37.77 -11.97 19.86
C ILE A 704 38.92 -10.96 19.83
N GLY A 705 39.60 -10.73 20.96
CA GLY A 705 40.78 -9.85 21.02
C GLY A 705 41.97 -10.35 20.21
N GLU A 706 42.18 -11.67 20.16
CA GLU A 706 43.28 -12.30 19.39
C GLU A 706 43.01 -12.37 17.87
N LEU A 707 41.76 -12.62 17.47
CA LEU A 707 41.37 -12.85 16.07
C LEU A 707 40.82 -11.59 15.37
N GLY A 708 40.52 -10.53 16.12
CA GLY A 708 39.67 -9.44 15.65
C GLY A 708 38.20 -9.85 15.58
N ALA A 709 37.30 -8.88 15.35
CA ALA A 709 35.85 -9.08 15.25
C ALA A 709 35.44 -9.86 13.96
N THR A 710 35.90 -11.11 13.87
CA THR A 710 35.71 -12.04 12.75
C THR A 710 34.39 -12.81 12.89
N ALA A 711 33.97 -13.53 11.83
CA ALA A 711 32.76 -14.35 11.87
C ALA A 711 32.77 -15.38 13.01
N ALA A 712 31.60 -15.84 13.46
CA ALA A 712 31.50 -16.77 14.60
C ALA A 712 32.17 -18.14 14.39
N GLY A 713 32.42 -18.55 13.13
CA GLY A 713 33.08 -19.81 12.78
C GLY A 713 34.51 -19.96 13.33
N PRO A 714 35.45 -19.05 12.97
CA PRO A 714 36.81 -19.04 13.52
C PRO A 714 36.89 -19.01 15.05
N ILE A 715 35.97 -18.30 15.71
CA ILE A 715 35.91 -18.25 17.17
C ILE A 715 35.46 -19.61 17.71
N LYS A 716 34.45 -20.24 17.09
CA LYS A 716 33.95 -21.57 17.45
C LYS A 716 35.03 -22.65 17.36
N GLU A 717 35.91 -22.58 16.36
CA GLU A 717 37.03 -23.51 16.23
C GLU A 717 38.02 -23.42 17.40
N ARG A 718 38.23 -22.23 17.98
CA ARG A 718 39.13 -22.06 19.13
C ARG A 718 38.49 -22.40 20.47
N VAL A 719 37.22 -22.07 20.66
CA VAL A 719 36.51 -22.35 21.93
C VAL A 719 35.98 -23.79 22.01
N GLY A 720 35.90 -24.50 20.88
CA GLY A 720 35.43 -25.89 20.83
C GLY A 720 34.05 -26.03 21.47
N ASP A 721 33.86 -27.06 22.29
CA ASP A 721 32.60 -27.33 23.00
C ASP A 721 32.38 -26.44 24.24
N ALA A 722 33.33 -25.57 24.59
CA ALA A 722 33.21 -24.69 25.74
C ALA A 722 32.22 -23.52 25.56
N ALA A 723 31.78 -23.25 24.32
CA ALA A 723 30.75 -22.27 24.01
C ALA A 723 29.94 -22.63 22.75
N SER A 724 28.64 -22.37 22.72
CA SER A 724 27.79 -22.56 21.54
C SER A 724 27.94 -21.43 20.53
N PHE A 725 27.50 -21.66 19.28
CA PHE A 725 27.42 -20.61 18.26
C PHE A 725 26.48 -19.46 18.67
N ALA A 726 25.47 -19.74 19.51
CA ALA A 726 24.58 -18.72 20.03
C ALA A 726 25.30 -17.84 21.07
N GLU A 727 26.02 -18.43 22.02
CA GLU A 727 26.78 -17.68 23.03
C GLU A 727 27.84 -16.77 22.38
N ILE A 728 28.54 -17.26 21.34
CA ILE A 728 29.52 -16.45 20.59
C ILE A 728 28.85 -15.23 19.96
N ARG A 729 27.71 -15.40 19.27
CA ARG A 729 26.97 -14.30 18.63
C ARG A 729 26.50 -13.26 19.64
N VAL A 730 25.99 -13.70 20.79
CA VAL A 730 25.53 -12.80 21.86
C VAL A 730 26.69 -11.97 22.43
N VAL A 731 27.86 -12.58 22.67
CA VAL A 731 29.03 -11.85 23.16
C VAL A 731 29.57 -10.85 22.12
N GLN A 732 29.55 -11.21 20.83
CA GLN A 732 29.92 -10.31 19.74
C GLN A 732 28.97 -9.10 19.65
N TRP A 733 27.66 -9.34 19.75
CA TRP A 733 26.66 -8.28 19.80
C TRP A 733 26.87 -7.36 21.01
N TYR A 734 27.10 -7.92 22.20
CA TYR A 734 27.34 -7.15 23.42
C TYR A 734 28.57 -6.25 23.32
N LEU A 735 29.66 -6.75 22.71
CA LEU A 735 30.88 -5.97 22.51
C LEU A 735 30.66 -4.82 21.52
N LYS A 736 29.92 -5.06 20.43
CA LYS A 736 29.54 -4.03 19.46
C LYS A 736 28.69 -2.93 20.12
N LYS A 737 27.69 -3.31 20.92
CA LYS A 737 26.82 -2.36 21.63
C LYS A 737 27.60 -1.49 22.62
N LYS A 738 28.56 -2.06 23.38
CA LYS A 738 29.44 -1.29 24.27
C LYS A 738 30.34 -0.30 23.54
N GLN A 739 30.82 -0.66 22.34
CA GLN A 739 31.61 0.26 21.51
C GLN A 739 30.75 1.41 20.98
N GLU A 740 29.51 1.13 20.54
CA GLU A 740 28.55 2.16 20.11
C GLU A 740 28.16 3.11 21.26
N GLU A 741 27.97 2.60 22.48
CA GLU A 741 27.67 3.40 23.69
C GLU A 741 28.86 4.26 24.15
N GLN A 742 30.11 3.82 23.92
CA GLN A 742 31.31 4.63 24.19
C GLN A 742 31.54 5.75 23.16
N ILE A 743 31.10 5.56 21.91
CA ILE A 743 31.18 6.57 20.85
C ILE A 743 30.07 7.64 21.00
N MET A 744 28.93 7.28 21.58
CA MET A 744 27.81 8.20 21.80
C MET A 744 27.96 9.06 23.07
N ASN A 745 28.81 8.65 24.02
CA ASN A 745 29.03 9.32 25.31
C ASN A 745 30.39 10.02 25.42
N GLY A 746 31.20 10.03 24.36
CA GLY A 746 32.45 10.77 24.24
C GLY A 746 32.39 11.75 23.09
#